data_AF-A0A7W6WCJ9-F1
#
_entry.id   AF-A0A7W6WCJ9-F1
#
_cell.length_a   1.000
_cell.length_b   1.000
_cell.length_c   1.000
_cell.angle_alpha   90.00
_cell.angle_beta   90.00
_cell.angle_gamma   90.00
#
_symmetry.space_group_name_H-M   'P 1'
#
loop_
_entity.id
_entity.type
_entity.pdbx_description
1 polymer ?
#
loop_
_entity_poly.entity_id
_entity_poly.type
_entity_poly.pdbx_seq_one_letter_code
_entity_poly.pdbx_strand_id
1 'polypeptide(L)'
;MVSVTIDGQTLEVEAGSTVLMAAERLGIAIPTFCYWKRLPPLASCRMCLVEIEGLRRLQPSCATTVTDGMAVRTNTPLIDETRSSMLDMLLANHPLDCPICDKGGECELQDMVMAYGPRKSEFHDPKRVFHSEDIRLSPVVIMNVNRCIQCQRCVRMCEEVVGAVALGTVEKGMDTAVTGFEGSLASCDQCGNCIEVCPVGALMSFPYRYKARPWDLVETDTVCPHCGTGCQLTVGTRKGEFMRVRSKWDEGVNRETLCVRGRFGLDFVSGRDRIERPMIRRNGALAPVSWDEAADYLRRRLSAVEDKAAGGLASPRLPNEVLYQFQKLMRRVFRTNNIDCSSRWSAPFDTLGPLLAAFYSRAPLEEVIANDCVLVVGGNVTEENPVTEYLLRDGARRRQTALLMLSARPSRLEADARVVVRVPPGGETASLAAVVAGLLAAAGHALPGETFADIEATIGGPPVNSDSDGPGRLASALKESRSVTVLVSVELLRSPEARATLQQLNNLLQVLRLLGKRLAMQFLFDRANQLGAWDMGVLPGLWAVTDDATRATLARNWGADTPSEPGAGLDAMLELCVGGGMGALYLAGADPLIAYPDRDFVTRALGAADLLIVQDTFLTDTAGLAEVVLPAAGYGEESGTFTNNEGRTQKIRKFREPAFEARGNLAIFDFVAALRSQTLQPSTEGGIFDEIARRVPAYQGLTQDGLGADGAFTKAVPLPPAGEFFAPPPAAKAAGGLMLITGNCLFHNGYLSERSEILNTVADDPYVEMSAQDAAQLGFSDRDPVVVRSALGELTAKLKVNKRFPKGLVFLPENYRALRLNGLMRRGVYPCPVEVHRATASACLTGSTSNPKDRHQGTDGGLPDPASRLDQ
;
A
#
# COMPACT_ATOMS: atom_id res chain seq x y z
N MET A 1 9.37 -30.48 23.71
CA MET A 1 10.34 -29.54 24.29
C MET A 1 11.65 -30.28 24.44
N VAL A 2 12.77 -29.57 24.33
CA VAL A 2 14.12 -30.08 24.55
C VAL A 2 14.81 -29.15 25.55
N SER A 3 15.58 -29.74 26.47
CA SER A 3 16.30 -28.99 27.49
C SER A 3 17.68 -28.60 27.02
N VAL A 4 18.06 -27.33 27.20
CA VAL A 4 19.41 -26.83 26.90
C VAL A 4 19.92 -25.94 28.01
N THR A 5 21.20 -26.07 28.34
CA THR A 5 21.90 -25.21 29.29
C THR A 5 22.90 -24.35 28.55
N ILE A 6 22.71 -23.02 28.57
CA ILE A 6 23.61 -22.04 27.94
C ILE A 6 24.19 -21.16 29.05
N ASP A 7 25.52 -21.14 29.19
CA ASP A 7 26.25 -20.40 30.22
C ASP A 7 25.69 -20.63 31.65
N GLY A 8 25.32 -21.88 31.94
CA GLY A 8 24.77 -22.30 33.23
C GLY A 8 23.27 -22.03 33.43
N GLN A 9 22.59 -21.43 32.45
CA GLN A 9 21.14 -21.20 32.49
C GLN A 9 20.40 -22.24 31.64
N THR A 10 19.47 -22.97 32.26
CA THR A 10 18.68 -24.00 31.57
C THR A 10 17.36 -23.43 31.06
N LEU A 11 17.02 -23.75 29.80
CA LEU A 11 15.79 -23.36 29.15
C LEU A 11 15.19 -24.56 28.39
N GLU A 12 13.87 -24.70 28.48
CA GLU A 12 13.11 -25.58 27.61
C GLU A 12 12.73 -24.85 26.32
N VAL A 13 13.09 -25.41 25.17
CA VAL A 13 12.73 -24.86 23.86
C VAL A 13 12.01 -25.88 22.99
N GLU A 14 11.34 -25.40 21.95
CA GLU A 14 10.71 -26.27 20.96
C GLU A 14 11.78 -27.03 20.16
N ALA A 15 11.51 -28.29 19.83
CA ALA A 15 12.41 -29.09 19.01
C ALA A 15 12.62 -28.41 17.64
N GLY A 16 13.87 -28.33 17.18
CA GLY A 16 14.23 -27.60 15.96
C GLY A 16 14.66 -26.14 16.19
N SER A 17 14.50 -25.60 17.40
CA SER A 17 15.07 -24.29 17.76
C SER A 17 16.61 -24.32 17.64
N THR A 18 17.20 -23.23 17.16
CA THR A 18 18.66 -23.10 17.10
C THR A 18 19.23 -22.66 18.45
N VAL A 19 20.51 -22.94 18.67
CA VAL A 19 21.23 -22.46 19.86
C VAL A 19 21.17 -20.94 19.98
N LEU A 20 21.23 -20.21 18.86
CA LEU A 20 21.11 -18.75 18.85
C LEU A 20 19.73 -18.29 19.36
N MET A 21 18.65 -18.91 18.89
CA MET A 21 17.29 -18.59 19.34
C MET A 21 17.09 -18.90 20.83
N ALA A 22 17.69 -19.98 21.33
CA ALA A 22 17.65 -20.32 22.75
C ALA A 22 18.44 -19.30 23.59
N ALA A 23 19.61 -18.86 23.13
CA ALA A 23 20.42 -17.85 23.79
C ALA A 23 19.70 -16.49 23.86
N GLU A 24 19.05 -16.07 22.75
CA GLU A 24 18.23 -14.85 22.71
C GLU A 24 17.12 -14.85 23.77
N ARG A 25 16.45 -15.99 23.98
CA ARG A 25 15.40 -16.14 25.03
C ARG A 25 15.95 -16.05 26.46
N LEU A 26 17.21 -16.40 26.66
CA LEU A 26 17.93 -16.25 27.94
C LEU A 26 18.54 -14.86 28.13
N GLY A 27 18.38 -13.96 27.15
CA GLY A 27 19.04 -12.65 27.16
C GLY A 27 20.56 -12.72 26.95
N ILE A 28 21.08 -13.85 26.45
CA ILE A 28 22.50 -14.05 26.16
C ILE A 28 22.77 -13.60 24.72
N ALA A 29 23.49 -12.49 24.58
CA ALA A 29 23.83 -11.92 23.28
C ALA A 29 24.97 -12.72 22.61
N ILE A 30 24.71 -13.28 21.43
CA ILE A 30 25.72 -13.90 20.57
C ILE A 30 25.85 -13.06 19.28
N PRO A 31 27.06 -12.60 18.92
CA PRO A 31 27.24 -11.69 17.79
C PRO A 31 27.02 -12.39 16.44
N THR A 32 26.32 -11.72 15.52
CA THR A 32 26.06 -12.25 14.17
C THR A 32 26.11 -11.16 13.09
N PHE A 33 26.57 -11.50 11.88
CA PHE A 33 26.50 -10.61 10.70
C PHE A 33 25.73 -11.20 9.51
N CYS A 34 25.80 -12.50 9.26
CA CYS A 34 25.10 -13.12 8.13
C CYS A 34 23.69 -13.60 8.49
N TYR A 35 23.42 -13.78 9.80
CA TYR A 35 22.12 -14.15 10.30
C TYR A 35 21.19 -12.93 10.31
N TRP A 36 19.93 -13.17 10.01
CA TRP A 36 18.83 -12.24 10.15
C TRP A 36 17.58 -13.04 10.44
N LYS A 37 16.72 -12.60 11.35
CA LYS A 37 15.63 -13.43 11.91
C LYS A 37 14.68 -14.02 10.87
N ARG A 38 14.40 -13.29 9.76
CA ARG A 38 13.55 -13.77 8.66
C ARG A 38 14.25 -14.69 7.67
N LEU A 39 15.57 -14.66 7.62
CA LEU A 39 16.35 -15.37 6.62
C LEU A 39 16.80 -16.74 7.18
N PRO A 40 16.70 -17.83 6.40
CA PRO A 40 17.36 -19.10 6.68
C PRO A 40 18.83 -18.92 7.12
N PRO A 41 19.38 -19.79 7.96
CA PRO A 41 20.76 -19.63 8.41
C PRO A 41 21.78 -19.93 7.30
N LEU A 42 22.79 -19.06 7.16
CA LEU A 42 23.88 -19.22 6.18
C LEU A 42 25.20 -19.70 6.84
N ALA A 43 25.42 -19.40 8.12
CA ALA A 43 26.65 -19.69 8.86
C ALA A 43 27.97 -19.20 8.20
N SER A 44 27.91 -18.12 7.40
CA SER A 44 29.06 -17.58 6.67
C SER A 44 30.00 -16.73 7.54
N CYS A 45 29.47 -15.83 8.38
CA CYS A 45 30.30 -14.84 9.08
C CYS A 45 31.16 -15.38 10.22
N ARG A 46 30.87 -16.57 10.75
CA ARG A 46 31.55 -17.23 11.87
C ARG A 46 31.66 -16.44 13.20
N MET A 47 31.00 -15.29 13.33
CA MET A 47 30.92 -14.56 14.61
C MET A 47 30.12 -15.30 15.68
N CYS A 48 29.12 -16.08 15.26
CA CYS A 48 28.19 -16.78 16.14
C CYS A 48 28.73 -18.12 16.68
N LEU A 49 30.05 -18.34 16.65
CA LEU A 49 30.63 -19.58 17.11
C LEU A 49 30.49 -19.73 18.64
N VAL A 50 30.13 -20.94 19.07
CA VAL A 50 29.97 -21.33 20.48
C VAL A 50 30.63 -22.68 20.72
N GLU A 51 30.97 -22.93 21.98
CA GLU A 51 31.43 -24.24 22.44
C GLU A 51 30.23 -25.08 22.88
N ILE A 52 30.20 -26.35 22.47
CA ILE A 52 29.19 -27.32 22.90
C ILE A 52 29.92 -28.49 23.53
N GLU A 53 29.54 -28.87 24.75
CA GLU A 53 30.21 -29.96 25.46
C GLU A 53 30.13 -31.28 24.67
N GLY A 54 31.26 -31.98 24.61
CA GLY A 54 31.41 -33.21 23.81
C GLY A 54 31.79 -32.97 22.34
N LEU A 55 31.70 -31.75 21.81
CA LEU A 55 32.15 -31.42 20.46
C LEU A 55 33.54 -30.77 20.47
N ARG A 56 34.44 -31.26 19.61
CA ARG A 56 35.82 -30.75 19.53
C ARG A 56 35.97 -29.41 18.81
N ARG A 57 35.03 -29.08 17.92
CA ARG A 57 35.08 -27.86 17.10
C ARG A 57 33.97 -26.92 17.54
N LEU A 58 34.25 -25.62 17.49
CA LEU A 58 33.23 -24.59 17.68
C LEU A 58 32.10 -24.76 16.67
N GLN A 59 30.87 -24.59 17.14
CA GLN A 59 29.67 -24.74 16.33
C GLN A 59 29.01 -23.38 16.05
N PRO A 60 28.47 -23.15 14.85
CA PRO A 60 27.73 -21.93 14.57
C PRO A 60 26.36 -21.98 15.24
N SER A 61 26.12 -21.13 16.23
CA SER A 61 24.85 -21.13 16.99
C SER A 61 23.63 -20.85 16.11
N CYS A 62 23.79 -20.10 15.02
CA CYS A 62 22.72 -19.77 14.09
C CYS A 62 22.19 -20.96 13.27
N ALA A 63 22.98 -22.02 13.09
CA ALA A 63 22.61 -23.18 12.27
C ALA A 63 22.57 -24.49 13.08
N THR A 64 23.00 -24.46 14.34
CA THR A 64 23.04 -25.64 15.20
C THR A 64 21.71 -25.77 15.94
N THR A 65 20.99 -26.86 15.70
CA THR A 65 19.74 -27.18 16.41
C THR A 65 20.02 -27.67 17.82
N VAL A 66 19.19 -27.25 18.76
CA VAL A 66 19.25 -27.70 20.16
C VAL A 66 18.86 -29.18 20.25
N THR A 67 19.61 -29.94 21.06
CA THR A 67 19.33 -31.32 21.44
C THR A 67 19.13 -31.42 22.94
N ASP A 68 18.40 -32.43 23.39
CA ASP A 68 18.13 -32.60 24.82
C ASP A 68 19.43 -32.83 25.62
N GLY A 69 19.56 -32.13 26.75
CA GLY A 69 20.75 -32.15 27.59
C GLY A 69 21.96 -31.44 27.00
N MET A 70 21.80 -30.65 25.93
CA MET A 70 22.90 -29.90 25.32
C MET A 70 23.41 -28.83 26.29
N ALA A 71 24.73 -28.78 26.50
CA ALA A 71 25.41 -27.75 27.27
C ALA A 71 26.27 -26.88 26.35
N VAL A 72 26.02 -25.57 26.36
CA VAL A 72 26.65 -24.59 25.48
C VAL A 72 27.36 -23.52 26.30
N ARG A 73 28.56 -23.12 25.88
CA ARG A 73 29.32 -22.00 26.44
C ARG A 73 29.55 -20.95 25.37
N THR A 74 29.27 -19.69 25.67
CA THR A 74 29.31 -18.59 24.68
C THR A 74 30.44 -17.58 24.89
N ASN A 75 31.16 -17.68 26.02
CA ASN A 75 32.15 -16.71 26.50
C ASN A 75 33.42 -17.38 27.07
N THR A 76 34.06 -18.24 26.29
CA THR A 76 35.34 -18.85 26.65
C THR A 76 36.52 -18.07 26.06
N PRO A 77 37.74 -18.19 26.61
CA PRO A 77 38.93 -17.56 26.03
C PRO A 77 39.15 -17.90 24.55
N LEU A 78 38.83 -19.13 24.15
CA LEU A 78 38.92 -19.58 22.76
C LEU A 78 37.90 -18.87 21.86
N ILE A 79 36.67 -18.68 22.34
CA ILE A 79 35.62 -17.97 21.59
C ILE A 79 36.00 -16.48 21.44
N ASP A 80 36.51 -15.85 22.50
CA ASP A 80 36.91 -14.44 22.48
C ASP A 80 38.07 -14.21 21.49
N GLU A 81 39.10 -15.07 21.52
CA GLU A 81 40.20 -15.05 20.55
C GLU A 81 39.70 -15.27 19.12
N THR A 82 38.79 -16.22 18.92
CA THR A 82 38.21 -16.51 17.60
C THR A 82 37.42 -15.32 17.06
N ARG A 83 36.56 -14.68 17.87
CA ARG A 83 35.78 -13.50 17.47
C ARG A 83 36.68 -12.33 17.11
N SER A 84 37.69 -12.06 17.94
CA SER A 84 38.69 -11.03 17.69
C SER A 84 39.43 -11.27 16.36
N SER A 85 39.88 -12.50 16.11
CA SER A 85 40.56 -12.88 14.86
C SER A 85 39.66 -12.75 13.63
N MET A 86 38.39 -13.14 13.73
CA MET A 86 37.42 -12.98 12.63
C MET A 86 37.18 -11.51 12.30
N LEU A 87 37.08 -10.64 13.32
CA LEU A 87 36.93 -9.21 13.13
C LEU A 87 38.19 -8.58 12.52
N ASP A 88 39.39 -9.01 12.94
CA ASP A 88 40.64 -8.54 12.33
C ASP A 88 40.69 -8.86 10.82
N MET A 89 40.29 -10.09 10.45
CA MET A 89 40.21 -10.51 9.06
C MET A 89 39.18 -9.69 8.25
N LEU A 90 38.02 -9.37 8.83
CA LEU A 90 37.03 -8.49 8.18
C LEU A 90 37.56 -7.06 8.02
N LEU A 91 38.29 -6.55 9.02
CA LEU A 91 38.87 -5.22 9.02
C LEU A 91 40.08 -5.07 8.11
N ALA A 92 40.76 -6.16 7.74
CA ALA A 92 41.92 -6.15 6.84
C ALA A 92 41.64 -5.28 5.60
N ASN A 93 40.49 -5.47 4.96
CA ASN A 93 40.09 -4.72 3.76
C ASN A 93 38.99 -3.67 3.98
N HIS A 94 38.42 -3.54 5.19
CA HIS A 94 37.39 -2.53 5.44
C HIS A 94 38.00 -1.12 5.43
N PRO A 95 37.43 -0.15 4.70
CA PRO A 95 37.98 1.20 4.61
C PRO A 95 37.74 1.97 5.91
N LEU A 96 38.66 2.86 6.27
CA LEU A 96 38.63 3.65 7.50
C LEU A 96 37.69 4.87 7.39
N ASP A 97 36.50 4.65 6.85
CA ASP A 97 35.54 5.70 6.49
C ASP A 97 34.59 6.07 7.62
N CYS A 98 34.73 5.49 8.82
CA CYS A 98 33.78 5.68 9.93
C CYS A 98 33.37 7.16 10.18
N PRO A 99 34.28 8.16 10.13
CA PRO A 99 33.92 9.56 10.37
C PRO A 99 33.04 10.18 9.29
N ILE A 100 33.05 9.65 8.05
CA ILE A 100 32.30 10.15 6.90
C ILE A 100 31.13 9.24 6.52
N CYS A 101 31.15 7.97 6.92
CA CYS A 101 30.15 6.95 6.61
C CYS A 101 28.77 7.26 7.23
N ASP A 102 27.72 7.30 6.41
CA ASP A 102 26.34 7.61 6.88
C ASP A 102 25.75 6.54 7.80
N LYS A 103 26.30 5.33 7.78
CA LYS A 103 25.94 4.24 8.70
C LYS A 103 26.62 4.40 10.08
N GLY A 104 27.52 5.37 10.26
CA GLY A 104 28.19 5.60 11.53
C GLY A 104 27.18 5.80 12.67
N GLY A 105 27.39 5.12 13.80
CA GLY A 105 26.46 5.11 14.94
C GLY A 105 25.28 4.14 14.82
N GLU A 106 25.09 3.49 13.67
CA GLU A 106 24.14 2.38 13.47
C GLU A 106 24.78 1.21 12.70
N CYS A 107 26.10 1.10 12.76
CA CYS A 107 26.90 0.10 12.05
C CYS A 107 27.18 -1.09 12.95
N GLU A 108 26.58 -2.25 12.67
CA GLU A 108 26.80 -3.47 13.46
C GLU A 108 28.29 -3.85 13.50
N LEU A 109 29.05 -3.63 12.41
CA LEU A 109 30.49 -3.90 12.42
C LEU A 109 31.24 -3.00 13.41
N GLN A 110 30.86 -1.73 13.50
CA GLN A 110 31.47 -0.78 14.43
C GLN A 110 31.25 -1.24 15.87
N ASP A 111 30.02 -1.61 16.22
CA ASP A 111 29.65 -2.05 17.55
C ASP A 111 30.36 -3.36 17.94
N MET A 112 30.43 -4.31 17.00
CA MET A 112 31.09 -5.60 17.22
C MET A 112 32.60 -5.46 17.37
N VAL A 113 33.24 -4.55 16.62
CA VAL A 113 34.66 -4.25 16.78
C VAL A 113 34.95 -3.58 18.11
N MET A 114 34.06 -2.69 18.57
CA MET A 114 34.19 -2.10 19.90
C MET A 114 34.07 -3.15 21.01
N ALA A 115 33.18 -4.13 20.85
CA ALA A 115 32.93 -5.15 21.87
C ALA A 115 33.95 -6.30 21.87
N TYR A 116 34.35 -6.79 20.69
CA TYR A 116 35.13 -8.03 20.53
C TYR A 116 36.38 -7.88 19.66
N GLY A 117 36.60 -6.71 19.06
CA GLY A 117 37.67 -6.51 18.08
C GLY A 117 39.07 -6.47 18.71
N PRO A 118 40.11 -6.65 17.88
CA PRO A 118 41.48 -6.56 18.34
C PRO A 118 41.86 -5.11 18.69
N ARG A 119 42.74 -4.94 19.69
CA ARG A 119 43.27 -3.60 20.04
C ARG A 119 44.18 -3.02 18.95
N LYS A 120 44.85 -3.91 18.21
CA LYS A 120 45.74 -3.58 17.09
C LYS A 120 45.53 -4.64 16.01
N SER A 121 45.38 -4.20 14.76
CA SER A 121 45.27 -5.11 13.62
C SER A 121 46.66 -5.66 13.26
N GLU A 122 46.73 -6.96 12.97
CA GLU A 122 47.93 -7.61 12.46
C GLU A 122 48.08 -7.46 10.93
N PHE A 123 47.02 -6.99 10.24
CA PHE A 123 47.03 -6.74 8.80
C PHE A 123 47.48 -5.30 8.50
N HIS A 124 48.67 -5.15 7.91
CA HIS A 124 49.28 -3.86 7.57
C HIS A 124 49.36 -3.59 6.06
N ASP A 125 48.95 -4.55 5.23
CA ASP A 125 48.97 -4.39 3.79
C ASP A 125 48.06 -3.25 3.33
N PRO A 126 48.36 -2.62 2.17
CA PRO A 126 47.45 -1.66 1.56
C PRO A 126 46.05 -2.27 1.40
N LYS A 127 45.05 -1.55 1.90
CA LYS A 127 43.65 -1.98 1.80
C LYS A 127 43.24 -2.07 0.34
N ARG A 128 42.52 -3.13 0.01
CA ARG A 128 41.99 -3.30 -1.34
C ARG A 128 40.97 -2.21 -1.69
N VAL A 129 41.00 -1.78 -2.95
CA VAL A 129 40.00 -0.89 -3.55
C VAL A 129 39.38 -1.59 -4.75
N PHE A 130 38.08 -1.86 -4.70
CA PHE A 130 37.31 -2.34 -5.85
C PHE A 130 37.00 -1.21 -6.82
N HIS A 131 36.46 -0.11 -6.28
CA HIS A 131 36.06 1.08 -7.02
C HIS A 131 36.48 2.31 -6.22
N SER A 132 37.00 3.33 -6.89
CA SER A 132 37.36 4.61 -6.26
C SER A 132 36.13 5.46 -5.94
N GLU A 133 35.04 5.27 -6.67
CA GLU A 133 33.78 5.99 -6.52
C GLU A 133 32.64 5.05 -6.13
N ASP A 134 31.62 5.64 -5.49
CA ASP A 134 30.41 4.92 -5.14
C ASP A 134 29.53 4.68 -6.36
N ILE A 135 28.96 3.49 -6.43
CA ILE A 135 28.16 3.02 -7.56
C ILE A 135 26.69 3.31 -7.30
N ARG A 136 26.06 4.08 -8.17
CA ARG A 136 24.62 4.30 -8.13
C ARG A 136 23.90 3.10 -8.78
N LEU A 137 23.27 2.25 -7.95
CA LEU A 137 22.53 1.07 -8.42
C LEU A 137 21.13 1.43 -8.91
N SER A 138 20.52 2.45 -8.34
CA SER A 138 19.24 3.01 -8.78
C SER A 138 19.12 4.48 -8.37
N PRO A 139 18.06 5.20 -8.78
CA PRO A 139 17.80 6.56 -8.30
C PRO A 139 17.84 6.71 -6.77
N VAL A 140 17.48 5.65 -6.02
CA VAL A 140 17.37 5.66 -4.56
C VAL A 140 18.41 4.80 -3.82
N VAL A 141 19.10 3.89 -4.51
CA VAL A 141 20.11 2.99 -3.92
C VAL A 141 21.51 3.34 -4.42
N ILE A 142 22.42 3.62 -3.49
CA ILE A 142 23.84 3.82 -3.78
C ILE A 142 24.70 2.83 -2.98
N MET A 143 25.78 2.37 -3.60
CA MET A 143 26.64 1.34 -3.05
C MET A 143 28.11 1.77 -2.99
N ASN A 144 28.75 1.58 -1.84
CA ASN A 144 30.20 1.56 -1.69
C ASN A 144 30.65 0.11 -1.49
N VAL A 145 31.21 -0.50 -2.53
CA VAL A 145 31.59 -1.93 -2.50
C VAL A 145 32.75 -2.20 -1.55
N ASN A 146 33.65 -1.23 -1.34
CA ASN A 146 34.80 -1.38 -0.45
C ASN A 146 34.38 -1.62 1.00
N ARG A 147 33.22 -1.11 1.42
CA ARG A 147 32.67 -1.32 2.77
C ARG A 147 31.99 -2.68 2.95
N CYS A 148 31.78 -3.46 1.89
CA CYS A 148 31.04 -4.72 1.96
C CYS A 148 31.81 -5.81 2.71
N ILE A 149 31.15 -6.46 3.68
CA ILE A 149 31.69 -7.61 4.42
C ILE A 149 31.19 -8.97 3.91
N GLN A 150 30.59 -8.99 2.71
CA GLN A 150 30.13 -10.22 2.02
C GLN A 150 29.19 -11.12 2.84
N CYS A 151 28.39 -10.55 3.76
CA CYS A 151 27.47 -11.32 4.61
C CYS A 151 26.24 -11.89 3.87
N GLN A 152 26.03 -11.46 2.62
CA GLN A 152 24.91 -11.83 1.73
C GLN A 152 23.49 -11.49 2.20
N ARG A 153 23.30 -10.77 3.32
CA ARG A 153 21.96 -10.35 3.78
C ARG A 153 21.18 -9.62 2.67
N CYS A 154 21.82 -8.72 1.92
CA CYS A 154 21.18 -7.95 0.86
C CYS A 154 20.69 -8.80 -0.33
N VAL A 155 21.50 -9.75 -0.80
CA VAL A 155 21.15 -10.68 -1.89
C VAL A 155 19.97 -11.55 -1.47
N ARG A 156 20.09 -12.17 -0.30
CA ARG A 156 19.07 -13.08 0.24
C ARG A 156 17.76 -12.38 0.57
N MET A 157 17.82 -11.15 1.08
CA MET A 157 16.62 -10.34 1.27
C MET A 157 15.90 -10.04 -0.05
N CYS A 158 16.67 -9.77 -1.12
CA CYS A 158 16.13 -9.48 -2.44
C CYS A 158 15.50 -10.72 -3.11
N GLU A 159 16.08 -11.90 -2.91
CA GLU A 159 15.65 -13.16 -3.53
C GLU A 159 14.58 -13.91 -2.70
N GLU A 160 14.84 -14.11 -1.41
CA GLU A 160 14.06 -15.01 -0.57
C GLU A 160 12.78 -14.33 -0.05
N VAL A 161 12.87 -13.05 0.31
CA VAL A 161 11.77 -12.27 0.88
C VAL A 161 11.06 -11.45 -0.20
N VAL A 162 11.79 -10.55 -0.87
CA VAL A 162 11.21 -9.64 -1.88
C VAL A 162 10.91 -10.34 -3.21
N GLY A 163 11.63 -11.41 -3.55
CA GLY A 163 11.45 -12.17 -4.79
C GLY A 163 11.83 -11.43 -6.07
N ALA A 164 12.54 -10.30 -5.99
CA ALA A 164 12.94 -9.50 -7.15
C ALA A 164 14.20 -10.05 -7.85
N VAL A 165 15.07 -10.74 -7.10
CA VAL A 165 16.31 -11.37 -7.59
C VAL A 165 17.21 -10.38 -8.36
N ALA A 166 17.25 -9.13 -7.90
CA ALA A 166 17.97 -8.06 -8.59
C ALA A 166 19.47 -8.01 -8.25
N LEU A 167 19.86 -8.50 -7.07
CA LEU A 167 21.24 -8.53 -6.58
C LEU A 167 21.77 -9.96 -6.56
N GLY A 168 23.06 -10.11 -6.86
CA GLY A 168 23.81 -11.35 -6.76
C GLY A 168 25.27 -11.11 -6.38
N THR A 169 26.07 -12.18 -6.37
CA THR A 169 27.52 -12.13 -6.17
C THR A 169 28.24 -12.50 -7.46
N VAL A 170 29.23 -11.71 -7.83
CA VAL A 170 30.15 -12.00 -8.94
C VAL A 170 31.55 -12.30 -8.41
N GLU A 171 32.38 -12.94 -9.24
CA GLU A 171 33.73 -13.38 -8.90
C GLU A 171 33.80 -14.39 -7.74
N LYS A 172 35.01 -14.70 -7.26
CA LYS A 172 35.26 -15.69 -6.20
C LYS A 172 36.36 -15.23 -5.24
N GLY A 173 36.36 -15.82 -4.04
CA GLY A 173 37.39 -15.57 -3.04
C GLY A 173 37.39 -14.10 -2.60
N MET A 174 38.57 -13.50 -2.50
CA MET A 174 38.69 -12.10 -2.10
C MET A 174 37.93 -11.21 -3.07
N ASP A 175 38.03 -11.43 -4.39
CA ASP A 175 37.45 -10.61 -5.47
C ASP A 175 35.93 -10.62 -5.55
N THR A 176 35.26 -11.38 -4.69
CA THR A 176 33.80 -11.43 -4.62
C THR A 176 33.19 -10.04 -4.38
N ALA A 177 32.29 -9.61 -5.25
CA ALA A 177 31.55 -8.36 -5.13
C ALA A 177 30.04 -8.59 -5.24
N VAL A 178 29.26 -7.84 -4.47
CA VAL A 178 27.79 -7.82 -4.60
C VAL A 178 27.41 -6.78 -5.65
N THR A 179 26.67 -7.18 -6.68
CA THR A 179 26.19 -6.30 -7.76
C THR A 179 24.99 -6.95 -8.46
N GLY A 180 24.44 -6.29 -9.48
CA GLY A 180 23.50 -6.94 -10.40
C GLY A 180 24.21 -7.83 -11.42
N PHE A 181 23.53 -8.87 -11.90
CA PHE A 181 24.03 -9.80 -12.91
C PHE A 181 23.21 -9.67 -14.20
N GLU A 182 23.85 -9.59 -15.38
CA GLU A 182 23.17 -9.57 -16.69
C GLU A 182 21.89 -8.70 -16.77
N GLY A 183 21.96 -7.44 -16.35
CA GLY A 183 20.82 -6.53 -16.40
C GLY A 183 19.72 -6.78 -15.35
N SER A 184 19.94 -7.67 -14.38
CA SER A 184 19.00 -7.99 -13.28
C SER A 184 18.56 -6.76 -12.47
N LEU A 185 19.33 -5.67 -12.46
CA LEU A 185 18.91 -4.44 -11.79
C LEU A 185 17.61 -3.86 -12.37
N ALA A 186 17.25 -4.21 -13.61
CA ALA A 186 15.97 -3.85 -14.20
C ALA A 186 14.76 -4.48 -13.49
N SER A 187 14.94 -5.61 -12.77
CA SER A 187 13.88 -6.23 -11.95
C SER A 187 13.84 -5.70 -10.52
N CYS A 188 14.71 -4.75 -10.15
CA CYS A 188 14.76 -4.16 -8.83
C CYS A 188 13.49 -3.33 -8.54
N ASP A 189 12.78 -3.69 -7.48
CA ASP A 189 11.62 -2.94 -6.97
C ASP A 189 11.99 -1.60 -6.34
N GLN A 190 13.29 -1.34 -6.17
CA GLN A 190 13.82 -0.15 -5.51
C GLN A 190 13.24 0.05 -4.08
N CYS A 191 12.88 -1.05 -3.42
CA CYS A 191 12.23 -1.04 -2.11
C CYS A 191 13.18 -0.71 -0.94
N GLY A 192 14.49 -0.74 -1.18
CA GLY A 192 15.52 -0.42 -0.19
C GLY A 192 15.65 -1.41 0.97
N ASN A 193 15.00 -2.59 0.91
CA ASN A 193 15.17 -3.61 1.96
C ASN A 193 16.63 -4.11 2.06
N CYS A 194 17.38 -4.05 0.95
CA CYS A 194 18.81 -4.32 0.96
C CYS A 194 19.64 -3.28 1.75
N ILE A 195 19.17 -2.03 1.85
CA ILE A 195 19.77 -0.95 2.66
C ILE A 195 19.50 -1.21 4.15
N GLU A 196 18.26 -1.61 4.48
CA GLU A 196 17.85 -1.86 5.86
C GLU A 196 18.68 -2.98 6.51
N VAL A 197 18.83 -4.11 5.81
CA VAL A 197 19.53 -5.28 6.36
C VAL A 197 21.06 -5.21 6.24
N CYS A 198 21.61 -4.19 5.59
CA CYS A 198 23.06 -4.06 5.41
C CYS A 198 23.70 -3.63 6.75
N PRO A 199 24.58 -4.46 7.36
CA PRO A 199 25.17 -4.18 8.68
C PRO A 199 26.24 -3.07 8.64
N VAL A 200 26.62 -2.62 7.45
CA VAL A 200 27.72 -1.69 7.18
C VAL A 200 27.25 -0.63 6.18
N GLY A 201 28.02 0.45 6.02
CA GLY A 201 27.71 1.52 5.06
C GLY A 201 27.96 1.17 3.60
N ALA A 202 27.76 -0.09 3.20
CA ALA A 202 27.96 -0.54 1.83
C ALA A 202 26.74 -0.22 0.97
N LEU A 203 25.52 -0.55 1.39
CA LEU A 203 24.28 -0.17 0.71
C LEU A 203 23.60 0.94 1.50
N MET A 204 23.36 2.08 0.84
CA MET A 204 22.85 3.29 1.48
C MET A 204 21.71 3.91 0.66
N SER A 205 20.89 4.72 1.33
CA SER A 205 19.86 5.54 0.71
C SER A 205 20.51 6.76 0.04
N PHE A 206 20.41 6.85 -1.29
CA PHE A 206 20.93 8.00 -2.03
C PHE A 206 20.23 9.32 -1.62
N PRO A 207 18.89 9.39 -1.46
CA PRO A 207 18.23 10.62 -1.03
C PRO A 207 18.60 11.09 0.38
N TYR A 208 19.08 10.21 1.26
CA TYR A 208 19.50 10.56 2.62
C TYR A 208 21.00 10.87 2.73
N ARG A 209 21.79 10.49 1.72
CA ARG A 209 23.24 10.50 1.78
C ARG A 209 23.80 11.88 2.14
N TYR A 210 24.70 11.92 3.12
CA TYR A 210 25.36 13.14 3.63
C TYR A 210 24.43 14.26 4.16
N LYS A 211 23.19 13.94 4.56
CA LYS A 211 22.25 14.94 5.09
C LYS A 211 22.27 15.09 6.61
N ALA A 212 22.45 13.98 7.34
CA ALA A 212 22.43 13.95 8.80
C ALA A 212 23.12 12.69 9.32
N ARG A 213 23.50 12.69 10.60
CA ARG A 213 23.88 11.46 11.32
C ARG A 213 22.66 10.81 11.96
N PRO A 214 22.67 9.48 12.18
CA PRO A 214 21.55 8.79 12.83
C PRO A 214 21.16 9.40 14.19
N TRP A 215 22.14 9.79 15.01
CA TRP A 215 21.90 10.40 16.33
C TRP A 215 21.42 11.87 16.27
N ASP A 216 21.47 12.53 15.11
CA ASP A 216 20.91 13.88 14.92
C ASP A 216 19.40 13.86 14.65
N LEU A 217 18.82 12.67 14.39
CA LEU A 217 17.44 12.51 13.99
C LEU A 217 16.52 12.38 15.20
N VAL A 218 15.38 13.06 15.13
CA VAL A 218 14.22 12.75 15.96
C VAL A 218 13.37 11.74 15.19
N GLU A 219 13.24 10.54 15.75
CA GLU A 219 12.47 9.45 15.17
C GLU A 219 11.04 9.43 15.71
N THR A 220 10.06 9.29 14.82
CA THR A 220 8.64 9.19 15.18
C THR A 220 8.02 7.97 14.50
N ASP A 221 7.45 7.08 15.31
CA ASP A 221 6.76 5.89 14.81
C ASP A 221 5.32 6.21 14.40
N THR A 222 4.96 5.85 13.17
CA THR A 222 3.65 6.08 12.57
C THR A 222 3.30 4.99 11.54
N VAL A 223 2.26 5.19 10.73
CA VAL A 223 1.70 4.21 9.80
C VAL A 223 1.71 4.73 8.38
N CYS A 224 2.09 3.90 7.42
CA CYS A 224 2.20 4.23 6.01
C CYS A 224 0.87 4.72 5.40
N PRO A 225 0.86 5.86 4.67
CA PRO A 225 -0.38 6.44 4.12
C PRO A 225 -0.77 5.91 2.74
N HIS A 226 -0.05 4.93 2.18
CA HIS A 226 -0.22 4.54 0.78
C HIS A 226 -1.31 3.49 0.54
N CYS A 227 -1.18 2.28 1.07
CA CYS A 227 -2.10 1.16 0.84
C CYS A 227 -2.61 0.60 2.16
N GLY A 228 -3.66 -0.21 2.13
CA GLY A 228 -4.31 -0.71 3.34
C GLY A 228 -3.54 -1.78 4.10
N THR A 229 -2.30 -2.13 3.72
CA THR A 229 -1.50 -3.09 4.51
C THR A 229 -1.20 -2.56 5.92
N GLY A 230 -1.05 -1.25 6.11
CA GLY A 230 -0.82 -0.68 7.44
C GLY A 230 0.60 -0.88 7.99
N CYS A 231 1.61 -0.77 7.13
CA CYS A 231 3.01 -0.88 7.54
C CYS A 231 3.38 0.19 8.57
N GLN A 232 4.07 -0.21 9.65
CA GLN A 232 4.72 0.68 10.60
C GLN A 232 5.92 1.34 9.94
N LEU A 233 6.06 2.66 10.15
CA LEU A 233 7.14 3.49 9.68
C LEU A 233 7.80 4.20 10.86
N THR A 234 9.12 4.21 10.90
CA THR A 234 9.90 5.11 11.77
C THR A 234 10.42 6.26 10.91
N VAL A 235 9.84 7.45 11.08
CA VAL A 235 10.17 8.64 10.30
C VAL A 235 11.23 9.45 11.03
N GLY A 236 12.38 9.64 10.40
CA GLY A 236 13.47 10.48 10.92
C GLY A 236 13.35 11.91 10.42
N THR A 237 13.32 12.86 11.35
CA THR A 237 13.30 14.30 11.07
C THR A 237 14.50 15.00 11.70
N ARG A 238 14.92 16.13 11.11
CA ARG A 238 15.95 17.00 11.68
C ARG A 238 15.47 18.44 11.58
N LYS A 239 15.32 19.12 12.72
CA LYS A 239 14.80 20.51 12.79
C LYS A 239 13.44 20.68 12.07
N GLY A 240 12.56 19.68 12.17
CA GLY A 240 11.24 19.68 11.53
C GLY A 240 11.24 19.29 10.04
N GLU A 241 12.40 19.07 9.43
CA GLU A 241 12.52 18.63 8.04
C GLU A 241 12.59 17.09 7.95
N PHE A 242 11.89 16.52 6.96
CA PHE A 242 11.91 15.09 6.67
C PHE A 242 13.26 14.63 6.11
N MET A 243 13.83 13.54 6.63
CA MET A 243 15.15 13.02 6.23
C MET A 243 15.10 11.61 5.63
N ARG A 244 14.52 10.63 6.34
CA ARG A 244 14.46 9.23 5.92
C ARG A 244 13.33 8.47 6.61
N VAL A 245 12.99 7.29 6.07
CA VAL A 245 12.09 6.32 6.69
C VAL A 245 12.80 4.99 6.88
N ARG A 246 12.58 4.38 8.05
CA ARG A 246 12.99 3.02 8.39
C ARG A 246 11.79 2.23 8.91
N SER A 247 12.02 0.97 9.24
CA SER A 247 11.05 0.09 9.88
C SER A 247 11.75 -0.76 10.93
N LYS A 248 11.04 -1.07 12.02
CA LYS A 248 11.56 -1.89 13.11
C LYS A 248 11.18 -3.34 12.93
N TRP A 249 12.06 -4.27 13.30
CA TRP A 249 11.77 -5.69 13.18
C TRP A 249 10.64 -6.17 14.10
N ASP A 250 10.60 -5.68 15.35
CA ASP A 250 9.67 -6.17 16.38
C ASP A 250 8.29 -5.49 16.35
N GLU A 251 8.06 -4.53 15.44
CA GLU A 251 6.81 -3.77 15.35
C GLU A 251 6.19 -3.86 13.95
N GLY A 252 4.86 -3.82 13.90
CA GLY A 252 4.08 -3.74 12.66
C GLY A 252 4.00 -5.04 11.85
N VAL A 253 2.98 -5.12 10.99
CA VAL A 253 2.77 -6.26 10.07
C VAL A 253 3.92 -6.47 9.08
N ASN A 254 4.68 -5.41 8.81
CA ASN A 254 5.77 -5.39 7.85
C ASN A 254 7.12 -5.77 8.45
N ARG A 255 7.26 -5.74 9.78
CA ARG A 255 8.53 -5.93 10.49
C ARG A 255 9.62 -5.05 9.86
N GLU A 256 10.76 -5.62 9.49
CA GLU A 256 11.88 -4.90 8.88
C GLU A 256 11.66 -4.47 7.41
N THR A 257 10.56 -4.91 6.79
CA THR A 257 10.36 -4.72 5.34
C THR A 257 9.54 -3.47 5.04
N LEU A 258 9.88 -2.80 3.94
CA LEU A 258 9.05 -1.76 3.34
C LEU A 258 8.99 -1.95 1.83
N CYS A 259 7.97 -1.36 1.22
CA CYS A 259 7.95 -1.14 -0.23
C CYS A 259 8.56 0.22 -0.57
N VAL A 260 8.84 0.45 -1.86
CA VAL A 260 9.39 1.72 -2.35
C VAL A 260 8.54 2.93 -1.94
N ARG A 261 7.21 2.82 -1.98
CA ARG A 261 6.27 3.88 -1.57
C ARG A 261 6.46 4.24 -0.09
N GLY A 262 6.45 3.24 0.80
CA GLY A 262 6.60 3.47 2.24
C GLY A 262 7.99 3.98 2.64
N ARG A 263 9.05 3.55 1.95
CA ARG A 263 10.43 3.93 2.31
C ARG A 263 10.86 5.29 1.75
N PHE A 264 10.43 5.59 0.53
CA PHE A 264 10.93 6.76 -0.22
C PHE A 264 9.85 7.75 -0.62
N GLY A 265 8.57 7.42 -0.44
CA GLY A 265 7.44 8.20 -0.93
C GLY A 265 6.82 9.16 0.06
N LEU A 266 7.53 9.57 1.13
CA LEU A 266 7.03 10.50 2.14
C LEU A 266 7.51 11.95 1.94
N ASP A 267 8.38 12.21 0.96
CA ASP A 267 8.92 13.55 0.66
C ASP A 267 7.86 14.54 0.16
N PHE A 268 6.67 14.08 -0.27
CA PHE A 268 5.54 14.95 -0.62
C PHE A 268 5.12 15.89 0.52
N VAL A 269 5.44 15.56 1.79
CA VAL A 269 5.13 16.44 2.93
C VAL A 269 5.84 17.78 2.81
N SER A 270 6.98 17.80 2.14
CA SER A 270 7.77 18.99 1.81
C SER A 270 7.49 19.54 0.41
N GLY A 271 6.41 19.07 -0.24
CA GLY A 271 6.06 19.44 -1.61
C GLY A 271 5.73 20.92 -1.79
N ARG A 272 5.88 21.41 -3.02
CA ARG A 272 5.75 22.83 -3.39
C ARG A 272 4.31 23.27 -3.67
N ASP A 273 3.43 22.35 -4.07
CA ASP A 273 2.05 22.67 -4.50
C ASP A 273 1.06 22.75 -3.33
N ARG A 274 1.52 23.19 -2.15
CA ARG A 274 0.71 23.27 -0.94
C ARG A 274 -0.16 24.51 -0.94
N ILE A 275 -1.37 24.39 -0.40
CA ILE A 275 -2.26 25.54 -0.24
C ILE A 275 -1.80 26.31 1.00
N GLU A 276 -1.32 27.54 0.80
CA GLU A 276 -0.76 28.34 1.89
C GLU A 276 -1.82 29.10 2.69
N ARG A 277 -2.90 29.51 2.03
CA ARG A 277 -3.99 30.35 2.57
C ARG A 277 -5.35 29.92 2.02
N PRO A 278 -6.46 30.22 2.70
CA PRO A 278 -7.80 30.11 2.13
C PRO A 278 -7.90 30.85 0.80
N MET A 279 -8.67 30.31 -0.14
CA MET A 279 -8.91 30.97 -1.43
C MET A 279 -10.40 30.98 -1.75
N ILE A 280 -10.86 32.06 -2.39
CA ILE A 280 -12.23 32.17 -2.92
C ILE A 280 -12.21 32.54 -4.39
N ARG A 281 -13.24 32.13 -5.13
CA ARG A 281 -13.37 32.47 -6.54
C ARG A 281 -13.92 33.89 -6.72
N ARG A 282 -13.14 34.74 -7.39
CA ARG A 282 -13.48 36.11 -7.79
C ARG A 282 -13.17 36.31 -9.27
N ASN A 283 -14.13 36.86 -10.03
CA ASN A 283 -13.96 37.14 -11.46
C ASN A 283 -13.42 35.93 -12.25
N GLY A 284 -13.90 34.73 -11.91
CA GLY A 284 -13.50 33.48 -12.56
C GLY A 284 -12.19 32.85 -12.08
N ALA A 285 -11.41 33.51 -11.21
CA ALA A 285 -10.13 33.00 -10.70
C ALA A 285 -10.12 32.83 -9.16
N LEU A 286 -9.31 31.90 -8.64
CA LEU A 286 -9.09 31.78 -7.20
C LEU A 286 -8.15 32.89 -6.72
N ALA A 287 -8.54 33.58 -5.65
CA ALA A 287 -7.74 34.60 -4.99
C ALA A 287 -7.51 34.20 -3.52
N PRO A 288 -6.27 34.29 -3.01
CA PRO A 288 -5.98 34.05 -1.59
C PRO A 288 -6.61 35.14 -0.72
N VAL A 289 -7.21 34.73 0.40
CA VAL A 289 -7.94 35.60 1.34
C VAL A 289 -7.65 35.20 2.78
N SER A 290 -8.02 36.05 3.74
CA SER A 290 -7.98 35.69 5.15
C SER A 290 -9.07 34.66 5.50
N TRP A 291 -8.90 33.98 6.64
CA TRP A 291 -9.92 33.09 7.17
C TRP A 291 -11.25 33.79 7.47
N ASP A 292 -11.23 35.06 7.90
CA ASP A 292 -12.44 35.83 8.19
C ASP A 292 -13.19 36.20 6.90
N GLU A 293 -12.47 36.58 5.86
CA GLU A 293 -13.05 36.88 4.56
C GLU A 293 -13.64 35.62 3.89
N ALA A 294 -12.94 34.48 4.03
CA ALA A 294 -13.47 33.18 3.62
C ALA A 294 -14.74 32.81 4.41
N ALA A 295 -14.79 33.10 5.71
CA ALA A 295 -15.96 32.87 6.57
C ALA A 295 -17.18 33.65 6.08
N ASP A 296 -17.01 34.95 5.82
CA ASP A 296 -18.09 35.81 5.33
C ASP A 296 -18.59 35.39 3.95
N TYR A 297 -17.68 34.98 3.07
CA TYR A 297 -18.04 34.45 1.76
C TYR A 297 -18.83 33.14 1.88
N LEU A 298 -18.30 32.17 2.62
CA LEU A 298 -18.95 30.88 2.84
C LEU A 298 -20.32 31.04 3.49
N ARG A 299 -20.46 31.89 4.51
CA ARG A 299 -21.75 32.12 5.19
C ARG A 299 -22.81 32.60 4.20
N ARG A 300 -22.50 33.60 3.36
CA ARG A 300 -23.44 34.08 2.34
C ARG A 300 -23.81 33.00 1.33
N ARG A 301 -22.84 32.25 0.83
CA ARG A 301 -23.08 31.20 -0.18
C ARG A 301 -23.87 30.03 0.39
N LEU A 302 -23.54 29.59 1.60
CA LEU A 302 -24.26 28.54 2.31
C LEU A 302 -25.74 28.91 2.51
N SER A 303 -26.04 30.14 2.95
CA SER A 303 -27.43 30.60 3.05
C SER A 303 -28.16 30.62 1.70
N ALA A 304 -27.46 30.94 0.60
CA ALA A 304 -28.08 31.01 -0.73
C ALA A 304 -28.45 29.63 -1.31
N VAL A 305 -27.86 28.54 -0.81
CA VAL A 305 -28.05 27.16 -1.33
C VAL A 305 -28.74 26.23 -0.33
N GLU A 306 -29.28 26.78 0.76
CA GLU A 306 -29.83 26.00 1.90
C GLU A 306 -31.07 25.17 1.53
N ASP A 307 -31.84 25.60 0.53
CA ASP A 307 -33.04 24.91 0.06
C ASP A 307 -32.76 23.78 -0.95
N LYS A 308 -31.49 23.56 -1.31
CA LYS A 308 -31.06 22.54 -2.28
C LYS A 308 -30.32 21.39 -1.61
N ALA A 309 -30.16 20.28 -2.33
CA ALA A 309 -29.45 19.12 -1.82
C ALA A 309 -27.98 19.42 -1.54
N ALA A 310 -27.41 18.81 -0.50
CA ALA A 310 -25.98 18.83 -0.21
C ALA A 310 -25.36 17.45 -0.43
N GLY A 311 -24.08 17.41 -0.74
CA GLY A 311 -23.28 16.19 -0.93
C GLY A 311 -21.86 16.33 -0.38
N GLY A 312 -21.26 15.21 0.02
CA GLY A 312 -19.92 15.18 0.62
C GLY A 312 -19.07 14.01 0.11
N LEU A 313 -17.80 14.28 -0.20
CA LEU A 313 -16.81 13.26 -0.54
C LEU A 313 -15.58 13.43 0.34
N ALA A 314 -15.22 12.42 1.13
CA ALA A 314 -14.00 12.43 1.94
C ALA A 314 -13.05 11.28 1.59
N SER A 315 -11.77 11.57 1.69
CA SER A 315 -10.71 10.64 1.29
C SER A 315 -10.38 9.63 2.38
N PRO A 316 -10.32 8.32 2.07
CA PRO A 316 -9.79 7.28 2.96
C PRO A 316 -8.28 7.39 3.29
N ARG A 317 -7.69 8.56 3.06
CA ARG A 317 -6.34 8.93 3.52
C ARG A 317 -6.40 9.78 4.79
N LEU A 318 -7.60 10.21 5.19
CA LEU A 318 -7.83 10.96 6.42
C LEU A 318 -7.97 10.00 7.62
N PRO A 319 -7.60 10.43 8.84
CA PRO A 319 -7.79 9.65 10.05
C PRO A 319 -9.25 9.30 10.33
N ASN A 320 -9.49 8.22 11.09
CA ASN A 320 -10.84 7.78 11.48
C ASN A 320 -11.64 8.88 12.17
N GLU A 321 -10.99 9.65 13.05
CA GLU A 321 -11.60 10.74 13.81
C GLU A 321 -12.09 11.86 12.87
N VAL A 322 -11.28 12.17 11.85
CA VAL A 322 -11.63 13.14 10.81
C VAL A 322 -12.78 12.61 9.96
N LEU A 323 -12.74 11.35 9.54
CA LEU A 323 -13.80 10.72 8.73
C LEU A 323 -15.14 10.63 9.49
N TYR A 324 -15.10 10.26 10.76
CA TYR A 324 -16.28 10.22 11.63
C TYR A 324 -16.90 11.61 11.81
N GLN A 325 -16.07 12.63 12.04
CA GLN A 325 -16.57 14.01 12.15
C GLN A 325 -17.05 14.56 10.81
N PHE A 326 -16.43 14.20 9.69
CA PHE A 326 -16.90 14.58 8.36
C PHE A 326 -18.31 14.06 8.11
N GLN A 327 -18.57 12.78 8.38
CA GLN A 327 -19.93 12.27 8.19
C GLN A 327 -20.93 12.91 9.16
N LYS A 328 -20.52 13.21 10.38
CA LYS A 328 -21.36 13.90 11.38
C LYS A 328 -21.67 15.33 10.94
N LEU A 329 -20.70 16.04 10.38
CA LEU A 329 -20.87 17.36 9.77
C LEU A 329 -21.91 17.30 8.65
N MET A 330 -21.78 16.36 7.71
CA MET A 330 -22.70 16.25 6.59
C MET A 330 -24.13 15.89 7.04
N ARG A 331 -24.29 14.95 7.98
CA ARG A 331 -25.61 14.52 8.47
C ARG A 331 -26.28 15.54 9.38
N ARG A 332 -25.53 16.24 10.23
CA ARG A 332 -26.07 17.18 11.23
C ARG A 332 -26.17 18.61 10.71
N VAL A 333 -25.11 19.10 10.07
CA VAL A 333 -25.02 20.50 9.63
C VAL A 333 -25.61 20.67 8.24
N PHE A 334 -25.25 19.80 7.30
CA PHE A 334 -25.78 19.83 5.92
C PHE A 334 -27.06 19.02 5.73
N ARG A 335 -27.52 18.29 6.77
CA ARG A 335 -28.76 17.49 6.77
C ARG A 335 -28.88 16.54 5.57
N THR A 336 -27.77 15.89 5.20
CA THR A 336 -27.73 14.99 4.05
C THR A 336 -27.09 13.65 4.39
N ASN A 337 -27.58 12.58 3.75
CA ASN A 337 -26.91 11.28 3.73
C ASN A 337 -26.08 11.06 2.46
N ASN A 338 -26.08 12.02 1.51
CA ASN A 338 -25.29 11.97 0.28
C ASN A 338 -23.80 12.13 0.60
N ILE A 339 -23.19 11.04 1.04
CA ILE A 339 -21.82 10.99 1.55
C ILE A 339 -21.15 9.80 0.89
N ASP A 340 -19.95 9.98 0.38
CA ASP A 340 -19.17 8.87 -0.14
C ASP A 340 -17.70 9.06 0.21
N CYS A 341 -16.94 7.97 0.12
CA CYS A 341 -15.49 7.95 0.16
C CYS A 341 -14.89 7.21 -1.05
N SER A 342 -15.74 6.49 -1.79
CA SER A 342 -15.34 5.75 -2.97
C SER A 342 -15.07 6.69 -4.12
N SER A 343 -13.82 6.69 -4.56
CA SER A 343 -13.40 7.37 -5.77
C SER A 343 -12.72 6.41 -6.74
N ARG A 344 -13.07 5.11 -6.75
CA ARG A 344 -12.61 4.19 -7.81
C ARG A 344 -13.73 3.36 -8.48
N TRP A 345 -14.98 3.81 -8.34
CA TRP A 345 -16.15 3.60 -9.25
C TRP A 345 -17.23 2.60 -8.84
N SER A 346 -18.08 3.09 -7.91
CA SER A 346 -19.38 2.53 -7.48
C SER A 346 -19.28 1.16 -6.81
N ALA A 347 -19.03 1.17 -5.49
CA ALA A 347 -19.19 -0.04 -4.69
C ALA A 347 -20.70 -0.29 -4.44
N PRO A 348 -21.25 -1.45 -4.81
CA PRO A 348 -22.65 -1.78 -4.57
C PRO A 348 -22.85 -2.10 -3.09
N PHE A 349 -23.03 -1.06 -2.28
CA PHE A 349 -23.07 -1.15 -0.81
C PHE A 349 -24.21 -2.04 -0.29
N ASP A 350 -25.30 -2.16 -1.05
CA ASP A 350 -26.40 -3.07 -0.76
C ASP A 350 -25.98 -4.55 -0.71
N THR A 351 -24.95 -4.92 -1.48
CA THR A 351 -24.38 -6.28 -1.49
C THR A 351 -23.12 -6.37 -0.63
N LEU A 352 -22.29 -5.32 -0.64
CA LEU A 352 -21.03 -5.28 0.12
C LEU A 352 -21.27 -5.30 1.64
N GLY A 353 -22.24 -4.53 2.15
CA GLY A 353 -22.54 -4.44 3.58
C GLY A 353 -22.85 -5.80 4.22
N PRO A 354 -23.83 -6.57 3.70
CA PRO A 354 -24.14 -7.91 4.19
C PRO A 354 -22.96 -8.89 4.10
N LEU A 355 -22.20 -8.86 3.00
CA LEU A 355 -21.01 -9.70 2.82
C LEU A 355 -19.96 -9.43 3.91
N LEU A 356 -19.67 -8.15 4.17
CA LEU A 356 -18.73 -7.74 5.21
C LEU A 356 -19.22 -8.16 6.59
N ALA A 357 -20.50 -7.93 6.88
CA ALA A 357 -21.11 -8.30 8.17
C ALA A 357 -21.09 -9.81 8.41
N ALA A 358 -21.17 -10.64 7.38
CA ALA A 358 -21.23 -12.10 7.52
C ALA A 358 -19.85 -12.78 7.53
N PHE A 359 -18.87 -12.28 6.78
CA PHE A 359 -17.63 -13.01 6.49
C PHE A 359 -16.32 -12.25 6.77
N TYR A 360 -16.35 -10.92 6.94
CA TYR A 360 -15.11 -10.16 7.06
C TYR A 360 -14.34 -10.50 8.35
N SER A 361 -13.08 -10.87 8.20
CA SER A 361 -12.23 -11.35 9.29
C SER A 361 -11.30 -10.26 9.80
N ARG A 362 -11.51 -9.81 11.03
CA ARG A 362 -10.68 -8.81 11.73
C ARG A 362 -9.66 -9.53 12.61
N ALA A 363 -8.63 -10.09 11.97
CA ALA A 363 -7.59 -10.93 12.57
C ALA A 363 -6.25 -10.71 11.86
N PRO A 364 -5.11 -10.97 12.53
CA PRO A 364 -3.79 -10.74 11.94
C PRO A 364 -3.62 -11.36 10.57
N LEU A 365 -3.05 -10.59 9.64
CA LEU A 365 -2.80 -10.99 8.26
C LEU A 365 -1.93 -12.26 8.21
N GLU A 366 -0.94 -12.37 9.10
CA GLU A 366 -0.09 -13.56 9.21
C GLU A 366 -0.90 -14.81 9.60
N GLU A 367 -1.90 -14.69 10.49
CA GLU A 367 -2.75 -15.82 10.91
C GLU A 367 -3.68 -16.28 9.80
N VAL A 368 -4.29 -15.34 9.06
CA VAL A 368 -5.17 -15.71 7.94
C VAL A 368 -4.38 -16.23 6.75
N ILE A 369 -3.15 -15.77 6.53
CA ILE A 369 -2.25 -16.35 5.51
C ILE A 369 -1.83 -17.77 5.88
N ALA A 370 -1.62 -18.06 7.17
CA ALA A 370 -1.22 -19.38 7.65
C ALA A 370 -2.31 -20.48 7.55
N ASN A 371 -3.50 -20.17 7.02
CA ASN A 371 -4.49 -21.18 6.66
C ASN A 371 -3.95 -22.12 5.56
N ASP A 372 -4.54 -23.31 5.44
CA ASP A 372 -4.10 -24.35 4.51
C ASP A 372 -4.12 -23.85 3.04
N CYS A 373 -5.06 -22.96 2.73
CA CYS A 373 -5.24 -22.41 1.40
C CYS A 373 -5.62 -20.93 1.44
N VAL A 374 -5.00 -20.13 0.57
CA VAL A 374 -5.33 -18.73 0.33
C VAL A 374 -5.71 -18.55 -1.13
N LEU A 375 -6.93 -18.06 -1.38
CA LEU A 375 -7.40 -17.66 -2.70
C LEU A 375 -7.35 -16.14 -2.83
N VAL A 376 -6.53 -15.63 -3.75
CA VAL A 376 -6.55 -14.22 -4.15
C VAL A 376 -7.49 -14.04 -5.33
N VAL A 377 -8.49 -13.17 -5.17
CA VAL A 377 -9.50 -12.85 -6.21
C VAL A 377 -9.32 -11.39 -6.66
N GLY A 378 -9.08 -11.22 -7.95
CA GLY A 378 -8.84 -9.93 -8.60
C GLY A 378 -7.44 -9.36 -8.34
N GLY A 379 -7.14 -8.28 -9.07
CA GLY A 379 -5.99 -7.40 -8.81
C GLY A 379 -4.60 -7.97 -9.08
N ASN A 380 -3.60 -7.18 -8.70
CA ASN A 380 -2.19 -7.52 -8.67
C ASN A 380 -1.56 -7.15 -7.32
N VAL A 381 -1.42 -8.15 -6.43
CA VAL A 381 -0.91 -7.95 -5.06
C VAL A 381 0.47 -7.31 -5.04
N THR A 382 1.34 -7.64 -6.01
CA THR A 382 2.69 -7.06 -6.13
C THR A 382 2.67 -5.54 -6.26
N GLU A 383 1.67 -4.98 -6.93
CA GLU A 383 1.59 -3.54 -7.20
C GLU A 383 0.67 -2.82 -6.20
N GLU A 384 -0.39 -3.50 -5.74
CA GLU A 384 -1.37 -2.93 -4.80
C GLU A 384 -0.87 -3.00 -3.35
N ASN A 385 -0.39 -4.16 -2.89
CA ASN A 385 0.00 -4.42 -1.51
C ASN A 385 1.33 -5.22 -1.43
N PRO A 386 2.49 -4.59 -1.77
CA PRO A 386 3.74 -5.32 -1.95
C PRO A 386 4.24 -6.04 -0.68
N VAL A 387 4.00 -5.49 0.52
CA VAL A 387 4.39 -6.18 1.76
C VAL A 387 3.50 -7.40 2.03
N THR A 388 2.22 -7.34 1.66
CA THR A 388 1.33 -8.50 1.72
C THR A 388 1.80 -9.61 0.78
N GLU A 389 2.35 -9.25 -0.40
CA GLU A 389 3.01 -10.22 -1.29
C GLU A 389 4.17 -10.93 -0.59
N TYR A 390 5.03 -10.21 0.14
CA TYR A 390 6.17 -10.82 0.84
C TYR A 390 5.71 -11.87 1.85
N LEU A 391 4.62 -11.61 2.58
CA LEU A 391 4.03 -12.55 3.54
C LEU A 391 3.41 -13.77 2.84
N LEU A 392 2.67 -13.56 1.75
CA LEU A 392 2.08 -14.65 0.96
C LEU A 392 3.14 -15.57 0.37
N ARG A 393 4.22 -14.99 -0.17
CA ARG A 393 5.35 -15.75 -0.70
C ARG A 393 6.02 -16.59 0.38
N ASP A 394 6.26 -16.01 1.55
CA ASP A 394 6.89 -16.72 2.68
C ASP A 394 6.04 -17.93 3.09
N GLY A 395 4.71 -17.76 3.24
CA GLY A 395 3.78 -18.85 3.54
C GLY A 395 3.75 -19.95 2.46
N ALA A 396 3.75 -19.55 1.18
CA ALA A 396 3.76 -20.49 0.05
C ALA A 396 5.08 -21.28 -0.05
N ARG A 397 6.23 -20.61 0.04
CA ARG A 397 7.56 -21.24 -0.09
C ARG A 397 7.91 -22.17 1.06
N ARG A 398 7.43 -21.87 2.28
CA ARG A 398 7.54 -22.78 3.44
C ARG A 398 6.64 -24.01 3.32
N ARG A 399 5.85 -24.13 2.25
CA ARG A 399 4.84 -25.19 2.02
C ARG A 399 3.82 -25.28 3.15
N GLN A 400 3.54 -24.15 3.80
CA GLN A 400 2.54 -24.06 4.87
C GLN A 400 1.15 -23.75 4.30
N THR A 401 1.10 -23.10 3.14
CA THR A 401 -0.14 -22.60 2.53
C THR A 401 -0.16 -22.86 1.03
N ALA A 402 -1.28 -23.41 0.52
CA ALA A 402 -1.55 -23.49 -0.91
C ALA A 402 -2.06 -22.13 -1.41
N LEU A 403 -1.26 -21.45 -2.23
CA LEU A 403 -1.67 -20.19 -2.84
C LEU A 403 -2.42 -20.43 -4.16
N LEU A 404 -3.62 -19.87 -4.27
CA LEU A 404 -4.47 -19.90 -5.46
C LEU A 404 -4.75 -18.47 -5.93
N MET A 405 -4.83 -18.26 -7.24
CA MET A 405 -5.07 -16.94 -7.82
C MET A 405 -6.13 -16.99 -8.92
N LEU A 406 -7.09 -16.07 -8.86
CA LEU A 406 -8.07 -15.78 -9.90
C LEU A 406 -8.02 -14.28 -10.20
N SER A 407 -7.34 -13.87 -11.26
CA SER A 407 -7.20 -12.44 -11.58
C SER A 407 -7.03 -12.17 -13.06
N ALA A 408 -7.26 -10.92 -13.49
CA ALA A 408 -7.05 -10.50 -14.87
C ALA A 408 -5.60 -10.12 -15.21
N ARG A 409 -4.78 -9.73 -14.23
CA ARG A 409 -3.41 -9.22 -14.46
C ARG A 409 -2.32 -10.16 -13.94
N PRO A 410 -1.21 -10.33 -14.69
CA PRO A 410 -0.08 -11.12 -14.21
C PRO A 410 0.59 -10.47 -13.00
N SER A 411 0.89 -11.29 -12.01
CA SER A 411 1.60 -10.91 -10.78
C SER A 411 2.87 -11.73 -10.63
N ARG A 412 3.89 -11.16 -9.97
CA ARG A 412 5.15 -11.90 -9.69
C ARG A 412 4.89 -13.08 -8.75
N LEU A 413 3.89 -12.95 -7.89
CA LEU A 413 3.49 -13.97 -6.92
C LEU A 413 3.01 -15.29 -7.56
N GLU A 414 2.66 -15.29 -8.85
CA GLU A 414 2.23 -16.49 -9.58
C GLU A 414 3.31 -17.58 -9.64
N ALA A 415 4.59 -17.20 -9.54
CA ALA A 415 5.69 -18.17 -9.49
C ALA A 415 5.59 -19.08 -8.26
N ASP A 416 4.93 -18.62 -7.19
CA ASP A 416 4.75 -19.34 -5.93
C ASP A 416 3.32 -19.95 -5.81
N ALA A 417 2.43 -19.76 -6.79
CA ALA A 417 1.03 -20.21 -6.76
C ALA A 417 0.84 -21.67 -7.26
N ARG A 418 -0.01 -22.44 -6.57
CA ARG A 418 -0.39 -23.82 -6.95
C ARG A 418 -1.34 -23.83 -8.16
N VAL A 419 -2.28 -22.89 -8.21
CA VAL A 419 -3.24 -22.74 -9.30
C VAL A 419 -3.39 -21.25 -9.63
N VAL A 420 -3.31 -20.93 -10.91
CA VAL A 420 -3.54 -19.59 -11.44
C VAL A 420 -4.60 -19.69 -12.53
N VAL A 421 -5.68 -18.94 -12.37
CA VAL A 421 -6.76 -18.82 -13.35
C VAL A 421 -6.77 -17.39 -13.87
N ARG A 422 -6.47 -17.25 -15.16
CA ARG A 422 -6.48 -15.97 -15.87
C ARG A 422 -7.83 -15.78 -16.53
N VAL A 423 -8.49 -14.68 -16.22
CA VAL A 423 -9.78 -14.31 -16.83
C VAL A 423 -9.69 -12.93 -17.45
N PRO A 424 -10.47 -12.63 -18.51
CA PRO A 424 -10.69 -11.24 -18.89
C PRO A 424 -11.39 -10.50 -17.74
N PRO A 425 -11.23 -9.18 -17.62
CA PRO A 425 -11.94 -8.38 -16.63
C PRO A 425 -13.46 -8.54 -16.78
N GLY A 426 -14.15 -8.76 -15.66
CA GLY A 426 -15.58 -9.11 -15.61
C GLY A 426 -15.82 -10.63 -15.75
N GLY A 427 -14.82 -11.40 -16.17
CA GLY A 427 -14.84 -12.86 -16.21
C GLY A 427 -14.65 -13.52 -14.84
N GLU A 428 -14.25 -12.75 -13.82
CA GLU A 428 -14.15 -13.20 -12.44
C GLU A 428 -15.51 -13.72 -11.94
N THR A 429 -16.61 -13.05 -12.28
CA THR A 429 -17.94 -13.47 -11.82
C THR A 429 -18.33 -14.85 -12.35
N ALA A 430 -18.16 -15.08 -13.65
CA ALA A 430 -18.46 -16.37 -14.28
C ALA A 430 -17.54 -17.47 -13.76
N SER A 431 -16.27 -17.14 -13.50
CA SER A 431 -15.30 -18.11 -12.96
C SER A 431 -15.58 -18.48 -11.51
N LEU A 432 -15.98 -17.52 -10.68
CA LEU A 432 -16.44 -17.80 -9.31
C LEU A 432 -17.68 -18.69 -9.33
N ALA A 433 -18.65 -18.41 -10.20
CA ALA A 433 -19.82 -19.27 -10.37
C ALA A 433 -19.44 -20.70 -10.79
N ALA A 434 -18.47 -20.85 -11.70
CA ALA A 434 -17.95 -22.17 -12.10
C ALA A 434 -17.22 -22.89 -10.95
N VAL A 435 -16.46 -22.17 -10.11
CA VAL A 435 -15.84 -22.73 -8.90
C VAL A 435 -16.91 -23.22 -7.91
N VAL A 436 -17.96 -22.43 -7.69
CA VAL A 436 -19.10 -22.81 -6.84
C VAL A 436 -19.76 -24.09 -7.37
N ALA A 437 -20.03 -24.15 -8.68
CA ALA A 437 -20.58 -25.34 -9.33
C ALA A 437 -19.69 -26.58 -9.16
N GLY A 438 -18.38 -26.43 -9.36
CA GLY A 438 -17.40 -27.50 -9.17
C GLY A 438 -17.34 -28.00 -7.72
N LEU A 439 -17.42 -27.09 -6.75
CA LEU A 439 -17.46 -27.45 -5.32
C LEU A 439 -18.70 -28.28 -4.98
N LEU A 440 -19.87 -27.93 -5.52
CA LEU A 440 -21.11 -28.68 -5.28
C LEU A 440 -21.10 -30.06 -5.94
N ALA A 441 -20.71 -30.12 -7.21
CA ALA A 441 -20.58 -31.40 -7.92
C ALA A 441 -19.63 -32.35 -7.17
N ALA A 442 -18.55 -31.80 -6.62
CA ALA A 442 -17.60 -32.55 -5.83
C ALA A 442 -18.09 -32.85 -4.40
N ALA A 443 -19.03 -32.08 -3.84
CA ALA A 443 -19.58 -32.25 -2.51
C ALA A 443 -20.64 -33.37 -2.43
N GLY A 444 -21.40 -33.61 -3.50
CA GLY A 444 -22.43 -34.66 -3.55
C GLY A 444 -23.45 -34.56 -2.41
N HIS A 445 -23.72 -35.68 -1.72
CA HIS A 445 -24.69 -35.79 -0.61
C HIS A 445 -24.21 -35.18 0.72
N ALA A 446 -23.07 -34.49 0.77
CA ALA A 446 -22.56 -33.87 1.99
C ALA A 446 -23.38 -32.64 2.45
N LEU A 447 -24.26 -32.13 1.58
CA LEU A 447 -25.15 -31.01 1.83
C LEU A 447 -26.60 -31.50 2.03
N PRO A 448 -27.41 -30.84 2.88
CA PRO A 448 -28.84 -31.14 2.99
C PRO A 448 -29.55 -31.01 1.63
N GLY A 449 -30.48 -31.92 1.31
CA GLY A 449 -31.09 -32.02 -0.03
C GLY A 449 -31.83 -30.77 -0.50
N GLU A 450 -32.49 -30.03 0.40
CA GLU A 450 -33.16 -28.77 0.07
C GLU A 450 -32.14 -27.66 -0.22
N THR A 451 -31.12 -27.50 0.62
CA THR A 451 -30.03 -26.55 0.41
C THR A 451 -29.24 -26.86 -0.87
N PHE A 452 -29.05 -28.14 -1.20
CA PHE A 452 -28.41 -28.54 -2.45
C PHE A 452 -29.23 -28.10 -3.67
N ALA A 453 -30.55 -28.33 -3.65
CA ALA A 453 -31.44 -27.95 -4.73
C ALA A 453 -31.53 -26.42 -4.92
N ASP A 454 -31.54 -25.64 -3.84
CA ASP A 454 -31.54 -24.18 -3.89
C ASP A 454 -30.26 -23.65 -4.55
N ILE A 455 -29.10 -24.21 -4.19
CA ILE A 455 -27.84 -23.78 -4.79
C ILE A 455 -27.73 -24.26 -6.24
N GLU A 456 -28.15 -25.49 -6.53
CA GLU A 456 -28.17 -26.05 -7.89
C GLU A 456 -29.07 -25.21 -8.82
N ALA A 457 -30.23 -24.75 -8.35
CA ALA A 457 -31.11 -23.84 -9.08
C ALA A 457 -30.46 -22.48 -9.37
N THR A 458 -29.47 -22.08 -8.56
CA THR A 458 -28.65 -20.89 -8.78
C THR A 458 -27.40 -21.15 -9.61
N ILE A 459 -27.21 -22.31 -10.26
CA ILE A 459 -26.08 -22.55 -11.16
C ILE A 459 -26.60 -22.80 -12.59
N GLY A 460 -26.41 -21.79 -13.44
CA GLY A 460 -26.96 -21.75 -14.80
C GLY A 460 -26.26 -22.62 -15.86
N GLY A 461 -25.66 -23.77 -15.50
CA GLY A 461 -25.02 -24.66 -16.47
C GLY A 461 -24.51 -25.98 -15.88
N PRO A 462 -24.26 -27.01 -16.71
CA PRO A 462 -23.74 -28.29 -16.23
C PRO A 462 -22.39 -28.09 -15.51
N PRO A 463 -22.10 -28.89 -14.47
CA PRO A 463 -20.84 -28.80 -13.75
C PRO A 463 -19.69 -28.96 -14.73
N VAL A 464 -18.65 -28.15 -14.57
CA VAL A 464 -17.43 -28.31 -15.36
C VAL A 464 -16.75 -29.60 -14.89
N ASN A 465 -17.12 -30.70 -15.54
CA ASN A 465 -16.51 -32.01 -15.36
C ASN A 465 -15.18 -32.02 -16.09
N SER A 466 -14.16 -31.43 -15.49
CA SER A 466 -12.77 -31.89 -15.67
C SER A 466 -11.83 -31.19 -14.69
N ASP A 467 -11.01 -31.98 -13.98
CA ASP A 467 -9.79 -31.51 -13.30
C ASP A 467 -8.77 -30.84 -14.26
N SER A 468 -9.10 -30.63 -15.55
CA SER A 468 -8.25 -30.04 -16.58
C SER A 468 -8.52 -28.55 -16.88
N ASP A 469 -9.61 -27.96 -16.39
CA ASP A 469 -9.91 -26.53 -16.59
C ASP A 469 -9.49 -25.68 -15.36
N GLY A 470 -9.36 -24.36 -15.54
CA GLY A 470 -8.87 -23.45 -14.49
C GLY A 470 -9.76 -23.44 -13.23
N PRO A 471 -11.05 -23.10 -13.36
CA PRO A 471 -12.01 -23.11 -12.25
C PRO A 471 -12.16 -24.46 -11.53
N GLY A 472 -12.17 -25.59 -12.25
CA GLY A 472 -12.21 -26.93 -11.68
C GLY A 472 -11.01 -27.22 -10.78
N ARG A 473 -9.80 -26.84 -11.23
CA ARG A 473 -8.58 -26.95 -10.40
C ARG A 473 -8.65 -26.09 -9.13
N LEU A 474 -9.26 -24.91 -9.18
CA LEU A 474 -9.51 -24.09 -7.99
C LEU A 474 -10.48 -24.79 -7.04
N ALA A 475 -11.61 -25.30 -7.56
CA ALA A 475 -12.60 -26.02 -6.77
C ALA A 475 -12.00 -27.24 -6.07
N SER A 476 -11.21 -28.06 -6.78
CA SER A 476 -10.52 -29.22 -6.22
C SER A 476 -9.55 -28.82 -5.10
N ALA A 477 -8.72 -27.79 -5.30
CA ALA A 477 -7.79 -27.30 -4.28
C ALA A 477 -8.49 -26.75 -3.03
N LEU A 478 -9.58 -26.00 -3.22
CA LEU A 478 -10.40 -25.47 -2.12
C LEU A 478 -11.10 -26.59 -1.33
N LYS A 479 -11.57 -27.63 -2.03
CA LYS A 479 -12.21 -28.79 -1.40
C LYS A 479 -11.23 -29.59 -0.53
N GLU A 480 -9.99 -29.77 -0.97
CA GLU A 480 -8.95 -30.52 -0.24
C GLU A 480 -8.57 -29.86 1.10
N SER A 481 -8.73 -28.55 1.19
CA SER A 481 -8.25 -27.73 2.31
C SER A 481 -9.21 -27.77 3.50
N ARG A 482 -8.74 -27.64 4.74
CA ARG A 482 -9.61 -27.59 5.95
C ARG A 482 -9.94 -26.15 6.32
N SER A 483 -8.99 -25.25 6.08
CA SER A 483 -9.11 -23.82 6.28
C SER A 483 -8.81 -23.05 4.99
N VAL A 484 -9.64 -22.03 4.70
CA VAL A 484 -9.56 -21.24 3.47
C VAL A 484 -9.62 -19.77 3.82
N THR A 485 -8.68 -19.00 3.29
CA THR A 485 -8.71 -17.54 3.30
C THR A 485 -9.00 -17.03 1.90
N VAL A 486 -9.92 -16.08 1.78
CA VAL A 486 -10.19 -15.37 0.51
C VAL A 486 -9.74 -13.92 0.64
N LEU A 487 -8.74 -13.53 -0.13
CA LEU A 487 -8.25 -12.16 -0.23
C LEU A 487 -8.80 -11.50 -1.48
N VAL A 488 -9.49 -10.38 -1.34
CA VAL A 488 -10.25 -9.74 -2.43
C VAL A 488 -9.64 -8.39 -2.78
N SER A 489 -9.17 -8.21 -4.01
CA SER A 489 -8.70 -6.90 -4.47
C SER A 489 -9.86 -5.94 -4.70
N VAL A 490 -9.64 -4.67 -4.37
CA VAL A 490 -10.59 -3.59 -4.69
C VAL A 490 -10.64 -3.24 -6.18
N GLU A 491 -9.74 -3.75 -7.03
CA GLU A 491 -9.86 -3.59 -8.49
C GLU A 491 -11.18 -4.19 -9.02
N LEU A 492 -11.72 -5.21 -8.35
CA LEU A 492 -13.03 -5.80 -8.71
C LEU A 492 -14.18 -4.82 -8.56
N LEU A 493 -14.05 -3.85 -7.66
CA LEU A 493 -15.11 -2.86 -7.38
C LEU A 493 -15.23 -1.81 -8.49
N ARG A 494 -14.37 -1.85 -9.52
CA ARG A 494 -14.35 -0.90 -10.65
C ARG A 494 -15.23 -1.33 -11.82
N SER A 495 -15.57 -2.62 -11.88
CA SER A 495 -16.35 -3.19 -12.97
C SER A 495 -17.85 -2.98 -12.73
N PRO A 496 -18.66 -2.73 -13.77
CA PRO A 496 -20.12 -2.73 -13.66
C PRO A 496 -20.68 -4.02 -13.07
N GLU A 497 -19.98 -5.14 -13.26
CA GLU A 497 -20.27 -6.46 -12.71
C GLU A 497 -19.80 -6.65 -11.26
N ALA A 498 -19.28 -5.61 -10.59
CA ALA A 498 -18.85 -5.68 -9.19
C ALA A 498 -19.94 -6.26 -8.28
N ARG A 499 -21.21 -5.87 -8.48
CA ARG A 499 -22.35 -6.39 -7.71
C ARG A 499 -22.48 -7.90 -7.86
N ALA A 500 -22.50 -8.37 -9.10
CA ALA A 500 -22.63 -9.80 -9.40
C ALA A 500 -21.40 -10.58 -8.90
N THR A 501 -20.20 -10.00 -8.97
CA THR A 501 -18.97 -10.60 -8.44
C THR A 501 -19.04 -10.77 -6.93
N LEU A 502 -19.49 -9.76 -6.19
CA LEU A 502 -19.67 -9.86 -4.74
C LEU A 502 -20.76 -10.87 -4.35
N GLN A 503 -21.83 -10.97 -5.15
CA GLN A 503 -22.87 -12.00 -4.97
C GLN A 503 -22.31 -13.42 -5.16
N GLN A 504 -21.49 -13.65 -6.19
CA GLN A 504 -20.86 -14.97 -6.39
C GLN A 504 -19.77 -15.28 -5.36
N LEU A 505 -19.07 -14.26 -4.86
CA LEU A 505 -18.17 -14.41 -3.72
C LEU A 505 -18.94 -14.80 -2.44
N ASN A 506 -20.11 -14.21 -2.21
CA ASN A 506 -20.99 -14.61 -1.12
C ASN A 506 -21.41 -16.09 -1.27
N ASN A 507 -21.82 -16.52 -2.47
CA ASN A 507 -22.15 -17.93 -2.74
C ASN A 507 -20.95 -18.86 -2.42
N LEU A 508 -19.74 -18.51 -2.87
CA LEU A 508 -18.53 -19.28 -2.59
C LEU A 508 -18.28 -19.45 -1.10
N LEU A 509 -18.33 -18.34 -0.34
CA LEU A 509 -18.09 -18.37 1.10
C LEU A 509 -19.19 -19.15 1.84
N GLN A 510 -20.45 -19.03 1.42
CA GLN A 510 -21.54 -19.83 1.96
C GLN A 510 -21.34 -21.33 1.71
N VAL A 511 -21.00 -21.73 0.47
CA VAL A 511 -20.75 -23.14 0.14
C VAL A 511 -19.57 -23.69 0.95
N LEU A 512 -18.45 -22.96 1.03
CA LEU A 512 -17.32 -23.43 1.83
C LEU A 512 -17.68 -23.55 3.33
N ARG A 513 -18.52 -22.66 3.86
CA ARG A 513 -19.03 -22.76 5.24
C ARG A 513 -19.88 -24.01 5.43
N LEU A 514 -20.78 -24.31 4.49
CA LEU A 514 -21.61 -25.52 4.53
C LEU A 514 -20.78 -26.81 4.44
N LEU A 515 -19.64 -26.76 3.73
CA LEU A 515 -18.65 -27.86 3.70
C LEU A 515 -17.80 -27.95 4.97
N GLY A 516 -18.12 -27.18 6.02
CA GLY A 516 -17.43 -27.21 7.30
C GLY A 516 -16.02 -26.62 7.27
N LYS A 517 -15.69 -25.79 6.28
CA LYS A 517 -14.37 -25.14 6.19
C LYS A 517 -14.25 -24.03 7.22
N ARG A 518 -13.07 -23.87 7.83
CA ARG A 518 -12.74 -22.66 8.59
C ARG A 518 -12.43 -21.54 7.60
N LEU A 519 -13.18 -20.44 7.69
CA LEU A 519 -13.08 -19.36 6.72
C LEU A 519 -12.45 -18.10 7.30
N ALA A 520 -11.69 -17.42 6.47
CA ALA A 520 -11.36 -16.02 6.64
C ALA A 520 -11.57 -15.27 5.31
N MET A 521 -11.96 -14.01 5.39
CA MET A 521 -12.07 -13.14 4.22
C MET A 521 -11.61 -11.73 4.57
N GLN A 522 -10.74 -11.15 3.73
CA GLN A 522 -10.25 -9.78 3.87
C GLN A 522 -10.16 -9.11 2.51
N PHE A 523 -10.28 -7.77 2.50
CA PHE A 523 -10.02 -6.97 1.32
C PHE A 523 -8.57 -6.50 1.30
N LEU A 524 -8.00 -6.43 0.10
CA LEU A 524 -6.72 -5.79 -0.17
C LEU A 524 -6.99 -4.36 -0.65
N PHE A 525 -6.99 -3.42 0.30
CA PHE A 525 -7.25 -2.02 -0.02
C PHE A 525 -6.02 -1.32 -0.61
N ASP A 526 -6.26 -0.48 -1.60
CA ASP A 526 -5.25 0.35 -2.23
C ASP A 526 -5.09 1.73 -1.57
N ARG A 527 -5.84 1.99 -0.50
CA ARG A 527 -5.76 3.18 0.36
C ARG A 527 -5.60 2.77 1.81
N ALA A 528 -4.83 3.54 2.57
CA ALA A 528 -4.42 3.19 3.93
C ALA A 528 -5.58 3.00 4.91
N ASN A 529 -6.65 3.80 4.79
CA ASN A 529 -7.75 3.80 5.75
C ASN A 529 -9.12 3.50 5.12
N GLN A 530 -9.15 2.66 4.08
CA GLN A 530 -10.40 2.34 3.38
C GLN A 530 -11.42 1.63 4.27
N LEU A 531 -10.97 0.65 5.07
CA LEU A 531 -11.84 -0.02 6.05
C LEU A 531 -12.34 0.97 7.11
N GLY A 532 -11.45 1.82 7.62
CA GLY A 532 -11.82 2.88 8.55
C GLY A 532 -12.87 3.83 7.97
N ALA A 533 -12.73 4.28 6.72
CA ALA A 533 -13.73 5.13 6.07
C ALA A 533 -15.12 4.47 5.96
N TRP A 534 -15.15 3.16 5.67
CA TRP A 534 -16.38 2.37 5.67
C TRP A 534 -16.97 2.24 7.07
N ASP A 535 -16.14 1.87 8.04
CA ASP A 535 -16.55 1.70 9.43
C ASP A 535 -17.01 3.02 10.06
N MET A 536 -16.42 4.16 9.68
CA MET A 536 -16.80 5.49 10.16
C MET A 536 -18.06 6.03 9.47
N GLY A 537 -18.64 5.31 8.51
CA GLY A 537 -19.91 5.68 7.90
C GLY A 537 -19.82 6.76 6.83
N VAL A 538 -18.65 6.93 6.21
CA VAL A 538 -18.44 7.83 5.06
C VAL A 538 -18.91 7.14 3.78
N LEU A 539 -20.19 6.78 3.78
CA LEU A 539 -20.88 5.99 2.77
C LEU A 539 -22.33 6.47 2.65
N PRO A 540 -23.01 6.21 1.50
CA PRO A 540 -24.37 6.70 1.27
C PRO A 540 -25.39 6.06 2.21
N GLY A 541 -25.10 4.86 2.72
CA GLY A 541 -25.80 4.22 3.81
C GLY A 541 -24.91 4.14 5.05
N LEU A 542 -25.32 4.80 6.14
CA LEU A 542 -24.83 4.51 7.50
C LEU A 542 -25.58 3.28 8.03
N TRP A 543 -24.96 2.51 8.93
CA TRP A 543 -25.54 1.45 9.78
C TRP A 543 -27.10 1.40 9.79
N ALA A 544 -27.72 0.87 8.74
CA ALA A 544 -29.17 0.92 8.52
C ALA A 544 -29.83 2.28 8.86
N VAL A 545 -29.55 3.38 8.12
CA VAL A 545 -30.28 4.67 8.25
C VAL A 545 -31.81 4.49 8.23
N THR A 546 -32.29 3.45 7.54
CA THR A 546 -33.70 3.08 7.48
C THR A 546 -34.25 2.49 8.78
N ASP A 547 -33.40 2.11 9.74
CA ASP A 547 -33.81 1.63 11.07
C ASP A 547 -34.09 2.81 12.02
N ASP A 548 -35.36 2.93 12.43
CA ASP A 548 -35.83 3.97 13.35
C ASP A 548 -35.13 3.92 14.72
N ALA A 549 -34.78 2.73 15.22
CA ALA A 549 -34.13 2.58 16.52
C ALA A 549 -32.70 3.13 16.50
N THR A 550 -31.97 2.84 15.42
CA THR A 550 -30.63 3.40 15.17
C THR A 550 -30.68 4.92 15.01
N ARG A 551 -31.62 5.45 14.20
CA ARG A 551 -31.78 6.92 14.06
C ARG A 551 -32.14 7.61 15.36
N ALA A 552 -33.08 7.07 16.14
CA ALA A 552 -33.47 7.66 17.43
C ALA A 552 -32.28 7.68 18.42
N THR A 553 -31.41 6.68 18.34
CA THR A 553 -30.17 6.64 19.13
C THR A 553 -29.18 7.69 18.65
N LEU A 554 -28.93 7.81 17.34
CA LEU A 554 -28.08 8.86 16.77
C LEU A 554 -28.60 10.26 17.10
N ALA A 555 -29.90 10.49 16.96
CA ALA A 555 -30.52 11.80 17.22
C ALA A 555 -30.37 12.23 18.68
N ARG A 556 -30.58 11.30 19.63
CA ARG A 556 -30.33 11.57 21.06
C ARG A 556 -28.87 11.88 21.35
N ASN A 557 -27.94 11.20 20.70
CA ASN A 557 -26.50 11.36 20.96
C ASN A 557 -25.93 12.63 20.33
N TRP A 558 -26.37 12.97 19.13
CA TRP A 558 -25.88 14.11 18.38
C TRP A 558 -26.70 15.38 18.62
N GLY A 559 -27.83 15.25 19.32
CA GLY A 559 -28.73 16.36 19.63
C GLY A 559 -29.36 16.98 18.38
N ALA A 560 -29.58 16.18 17.34
CA ALA A 560 -30.13 16.61 16.06
C ALA A 560 -30.75 15.45 15.30
N ASP A 561 -31.87 15.68 14.62
CA ASP A 561 -32.48 14.69 13.76
C ASP A 561 -31.56 14.32 12.59
N THR A 562 -31.57 13.05 12.23
CA THR A 562 -30.81 12.52 11.08
C THR A 562 -31.76 12.22 9.93
N PRO A 563 -31.38 12.49 8.67
CA PRO A 563 -32.25 12.19 7.54
C PRO A 563 -32.57 10.70 7.46
N SER A 564 -33.82 10.35 7.14
CA SER A 564 -34.33 8.97 7.11
C SER A 564 -34.10 8.24 5.79
N GLU A 565 -33.87 8.98 4.71
CA GLU A 565 -33.66 8.41 3.38
C GLU A 565 -32.18 8.05 3.16
N PRO A 566 -31.89 6.92 2.48
CA PRO A 566 -30.54 6.62 2.03
C PRO A 566 -29.97 7.74 1.16
N GLY A 567 -28.67 7.99 1.27
CA GLY A 567 -28.00 8.98 0.43
C GLY A 567 -27.65 8.49 -0.96
N ALA A 568 -27.31 9.43 -1.83
CA ALA A 568 -26.68 9.21 -3.12
C ALA A 568 -25.19 8.89 -2.97
N GLY A 569 -24.70 7.90 -3.73
CA GLY A 569 -23.26 7.70 -3.97
C GLY A 569 -22.68 8.75 -4.92
N LEU A 570 -21.36 8.72 -5.11
CA LEU A 570 -20.66 9.74 -5.91
C LEU A 570 -21.23 9.92 -7.31
N ASP A 571 -21.60 8.85 -8.00
CA ASP A 571 -22.17 8.94 -9.34
C ASP A 571 -23.49 9.74 -9.36
N ALA A 572 -24.44 9.36 -8.51
CA ALA A 572 -25.72 10.05 -8.38
C ALA A 572 -25.56 11.50 -7.86
N MET A 573 -24.56 11.77 -7.01
CA MET A 573 -24.23 13.15 -6.61
C MET A 573 -23.77 14.00 -7.79
N LEU A 574 -22.93 13.46 -8.69
CA LEU A 574 -22.49 14.20 -9.89
C LEU A 574 -23.64 14.40 -10.89
N GLU A 575 -24.54 13.43 -11.04
CA GLU A 575 -25.76 13.60 -11.83
C GLU A 575 -26.66 14.71 -11.27
N LEU A 576 -26.83 14.75 -9.94
CA LEU A 576 -27.54 15.82 -9.25
C LEU A 576 -26.90 17.20 -9.51
N CYS A 577 -25.57 17.30 -9.58
CA CYS A 577 -24.90 18.54 -9.96
C CYS A 577 -25.25 18.97 -11.39
N VAL A 578 -25.13 18.06 -12.37
CA VAL A 578 -25.44 18.37 -13.78
C VAL A 578 -26.92 18.73 -13.95
N GLY A 579 -27.81 18.10 -13.19
CA GLY A 579 -29.24 18.41 -13.15
C GLY A 579 -29.60 19.73 -12.46
N GLY A 580 -28.63 20.46 -11.88
CA GLY A 580 -28.84 21.71 -11.16
C GLY A 580 -29.50 21.57 -9.77
N GLY A 581 -29.60 20.34 -9.27
CA GLY A 581 -30.20 20.01 -7.97
C GLY A 581 -29.23 20.06 -6.78
N MET A 582 -27.92 20.08 -7.04
CA MET A 582 -26.90 20.16 -5.99
C MET A 582 -26.62 21.61 -5.57
N GLY A 583 -27.02 21.95 -4.36
CA GLY A 583 -26.74 23.24 -3.72
C GLY A 583 -25.32 23.36 -3.21
N ALA A 584 -24.81 22.33 -2.51
CA ALA A 584 -23.45 22.36 -1.96
C ALA A 584 -22.76 21.00 -2.10
N LEU A 585 -21.54 20.99 -2.62
CA LEU A 585 -20.68 19.82 -2.69
C LEU A 585 -19.39 20.08 -1.91
N TYR A 586 -19.16 19.30 -0.85
CA TYR A 586 -17.97 19.40 0.01
C TYR A 586 -17.02 18.24 -0.29
N LEU A 587 -15.83 18.55 -0.82
CA LEU A 587 -14.74 17.59 -1.00
C LEU A 587 -13.65 17.78 0.06
N ALA A 588 -13.30 16.71 0.79
CA ALA A 588 -12.24 16.70 1.82
C ALA A 588 -11.11 15.71 1.45
N GLY A 589 -9.95 16.24 1.08
CA GLY A 589 -8.76 15.47 0.70
C GLY A 589 -8.94 14.59 -0.56
N ALA A 590 -9.94 14.91 -1.38
CA ALA A 590 -10.38 14.10 -2.51
C ALA A 590 -10.23 14.83 -3.86
N ASP A 591 -9.80 14.10 -4.89
CA ASP A 591 -9.60 14.62 -6.25
C ASP A 591 -10.40 13.78 -7.27
N PRO A 592 -11.74 13.91 -7.30
CA PRO A 592 -12.58 13.20 -8.25
C PRO A 592 -12.25 13.53 -9.72
N LEU A 593 -11.65 14.68 -10.03
CA LEU A 593 -11.31 15.03 -11.42
C LEU A 593 -10.23 14.12 -12.03
N ILE A 594 -9.34 13.56 -11.22
CA ILE A 594 -8.36 12.55 -11.66
C ILE A 594 -8.88 11.15 -11.41
N ALA A 595 -9.62 10.96 -10.32
CA ALA A 595 -10.06 9.63 -9.94
C ALA A 595 -11.21 9.11 -10.81
N TYR A 596 -12.17 9.96 -11.24
CA TYR A 596 -13.47 9.64 -11.89
C TYR A 596 -13.37 9.38 -13.40
N PRO A 597 -13.90 8.27 -13.97
CA PRO A 597 -13.87 7.98 -15.41
C PRO A 597 -14.81 8.94 -16.12
N ASP A 598 -14.50 9.39 -17.33
CA ASP A 598 -15.22 10.46 -18.01
C ASP A 598 -14.90 11.82 -17.36
N ARG A 599 -13.63 12.21 -17.55
CA ARG A 599 -13.08 13.48 -17.04
C ARG A 599 -13.97 14.68 -17.42
N ASP A 600 -14.52 14.68 -18.62
CA ASP A 600 -15.35 15.77 -19.12
C ASP A 600 -16.67 15.83 -18.36
N PHE A 601 -17.31 14.69 -18.10
CA PHE A 601 -18.52 14.64 -17.26
C PHE A 601 -18.26 15.17 -15.86
N VAL A 602 -17.23 14.68 -15.16
CA VAL A 602 -16.93 15.15 -13.80
C VAL A 602 -16.53 16.64 -13.80
N THR A 603 -15.83 17.12 -14.83
CA THR A 603 -15.52 18.57 -14.96
C THR A 603 -16.79 19.39 -15.04
N ARG A 604 -17.75 19.00 -15.90
CA ARG A 604 -19.04 19.67 -16.02
C ARG A 604 -19.86 19.58 -14.73
N ALA A 605 -19.90 18.42 -14.09
CA ALA A 605 -20.63 18.20 -12.85
C ALA A 605 -20.10 19.07 -11.72
N LEU A 606 -18.79 19.08 -11.49
CA LEU A 606 -18.16 19.91 -10.46
C LEU A 606 -18.37 21.41 -10.71
N GLY A 607 -18.30 21.84 -11.97
CA GLY A 607 -18.56 23.23 -12.37
C GLY A 607 -20.04 23.65 -12.31
N ALA A 608 -20.97 22.69 -12.26
CA ALA A 608 -22.41 22.94 -12.20
C ALA A 608 -22.97 22.95 -10.77
N ALA A 609 -22.19 22.53 -9.77
CA ALA A 609 -22.61 22.63 -8.37
C ALA A 609 -22.69 24.10 -7.94
N ASP A 610 -23.79 24.48 -7.28
CA ASP A 610 -24.02 25.88 -6.89
C ASP A 610 -23.01 26.38 -5.85
N LEU A 611 -22.38 25.49 -5.07
CA LEU A 611 -21.29 25.80 -4.14
C LEU A 611 -20.35 24.60 -4.03
N LEU A 612 -19.14 24.71 -4.60
CA LEU A 612 -18.10 23.71 -4.47
C LEU A 612 -17.05 24.13 -3.44
N ILE A 613 -16.97 23.38 -2.33
CA ILE A 613 -16.01 23.58 -1.24
C ILE A 613 -14.96 22.47 -1.33
N VAL A 614 -13.68 22.86 -1.40
CA VAL A 614 -12.56 21.91 -1.37
C VAL A 614 -11.67 22.20 -0.17
N GLN A 615 -11.61 21.25 0.75
CA GLN A 615 -10.65 21.20 1.83
C GLN A 615 -9.52 20.27 1.45
N ASP A 616 -8.31 20.79 1.28
CA ASP A 616 -7.18 19.96 0.87
C ASP A 616 -5.82 20.52 1.35
N THR A 617 -4.81 19.67 1.33
CA THR A 617 -3.41 20.06 1.60
C THR A 617 -2.75 20.64 0.35
N PHE A 618 -3.12 20.15 -0.84
CA PHE A 618 -2.50 20.51 -2.11
C PHE A 618 -3.49 21.15 -3.07
N LEU A 619 -3.00 22.05 -3.91
CA LEU A 619 -3.81 22.68 -4.95
C LEU A 619 -4.00 21.71 -6.14
N THR A 620 -5.08 20.92 -6.09
CA THR A 620 -5.46 19.95 -7.14
C THR A 620 -6.18 20.62 -8.31
N ASP A 621 -6.31 19.90 -9.44
CA ASP A 621 -7.17 20.37 -10.54
C ASP A 621 -8.64 20.50 -10.07
N THR A 622 -9.10 19.60 -9.19
CA THR A 622 -10.40 19.71 -8.52
C THR A 622 -10.52 21.00 -7.70
N ALA A 623 -9.52 21.31 -6.87
CA ALA A 623 -9.48 22.57 -6.12
C ALA A 623 -9.52 23.79 -7.05
N GLY A 624 -8.88 23.68 -8.22
CA GLY A 624 -8.92 24.69 -9.28
C GLY A 624 -10.31 24.98 -9.86
N LEU A 625 -11.31 24.11 -9.66
CA LEU A 625 -12.73 24.33 -10.02
C LEU A 625 -13.56 24.87 -8.85
N ALA A 626 -13.06 24.80 -7.62
CA ALA A 626 -13.81 25.15 -6.42
C ALA A 626 -14.18 26.63 -6.35
N GLU A 627 -15.24 26.95 -5.62
CA GLU A 627 -15.56 28.32 -5.25
C GLU A 627 -14.81 28.75 -3.99
N VAL A 628 -14.56 27.80 -3.08
CA VAL A 628 -13.81 28.01 -1.85
C VAL A 628 -12.83 26.87 -1.66
N VAL A 629 -11.57 27.22 -1.39
CA VAL A 629 -10.50 26.28 -1.06
C VAL A 629 -10.00 26.57 0.35
N LEU A 630 -9.95 25.55 1.20
CA LEU A 630 -9.54 25.64 2.61
C LEU A 630 -8.25 24.83 2.83
N PRO A 631 -7.15 25.45 3.31
CA PRO A 631 -5.89 24.77 3.54
C PRO A 631 -5.97 23.87 4.77
N ALA A 632 -5.78 22.56 4.56
CA ALA A 632 -5.84 21.55 5.61
C ALA A 632 -4.48 20.92 5.93
N ALA A 633 -4.31 20.55 7.19
CA ALA A 633 -3.19 19.72 7.64
C ALA A 633 -3.15 18.42 6.83
N GLY A 634 -1.94 18.09 6.36
CA GLY A 634 -1.68 16.86 5.62
C GLY A 634 -1.16 15.73 6.51
N TYR A 635 -0.83 14.60 5.87
CA TYR A 635 -0.17 13.50 6.56
C TYR A 635 1.14 13.95 7.24
N GLY A 636 1.31 13.57 8.50
CA GLY A 636 2.45 13.96 9.34
C GLY A 636 2.25 15.24 10.15
N GLU A 637 1.19 16.01 9.89
CA GLU A 637 0.88 17.28 10.57
C GLU A 637 -0.26 17.17 11.58
N GLU A 638 -0.99 16.06 11.55
CA GLU A 638 -2.04 15.72 12.50
C GLU A 638 -1.88 14.27 12.99
N SER A 639 -2.46 14.00 14.16
CA SER A 639 -2.55 12.67 14.76
C SER A 639 -3.95 12.09 14.56
N GLY A 640 -4.11 10.82 14.90
CA GLY A 640 -5.39 10.12 14.84
C GLY A 640 -5.16 8.62 14.64
N THR A 641 -6.12 7.94 14.02
CA THR A 641 -6.00 6.51 13.77
C THR A 641 -6.34 6.10 12.33
N PHE A 642 -5.67 5.06 11.85
CA PHE A 642 -6.05 4.31 10.65
C PHE A 642 -6.48 2.90 11.02
N THR A 643 -7.38 2.33 10.25
CA THR A 643 -7.80 0.93 10.32
C THR A 643 -7.47 0.25 9.01
N ASN A 644 -6.50 -0.68 9.08
CA ASN A 644 -5.90 -1.36 7.94
C ASN A 644 -6.76 -2.55 7.44
N ASN A 645 -6.27 -3.28 6.43
CA ASN A 645 -6.94 -4.45 5.82
C ASN A 645 -7.33 -5.53 6.85
N GLU A 646 -6.47 -5.79 7.85
CA GLU A 646 -6.71 -6.83 8.86
C GLU A 646 -7.65 -6.38 9.99
N GLY A 647 -8.21 -5.17 9.91
CA GLY A 647 -9.07 -4.59 10.94
C GLY A 647 -8.29 -4.09 12.15
N ARG A 648 -6.98 -3.89 12.05
CA ARG A 648 -6.18 -3.32 13.12
C ARG A 648 -6.24 -1.80 13.06
N THR A 649 -6.68 -1.19 14.16
CA THR A 649 -6.65 0.25 14.38
C THR A 649 -5.30 0.66 14.95
N GLN A 650 -4.56 1.48 14.21
CA GLN A 650 -3.18 1.88 14.47
C GLN A 650 -3.09 3.40 14.64
N LYS A 651 -2.20 3.87 15.54
CA LYS A 651 -1.99 5.31 15.79
C LYS A 651 -1.15 5.95 14.69
N ILE A 652 -1.65 7.05 14.14
CA ILE A 652 -0.87 8.00 13.36
C ILE A 652 -0.34 9.06 14.30
N ARG A 653 0.94 9.39 14.16
CA ARG A 653 1.59 10.40 14.98
C ARG A 653 2.09 11.51 14.10
N LYS A 654 1.83 12.73 14.56
CA LYS A 654 2.42 13.94 14.02
C LYS A 654 3.95 13.91 14.18
N PHE A 655 4.69 14.22 13.12
CA PHE A 655 6.16 14.37 13.13
C PHE A 655 6.62 15.75 12.64
N ARG A 656 5.68 16.62 12.28
CA ARG A 656 5.93 18.02 11.89
C ARG A 656 4.71 18.88 12.18
N GLU A 657 4.88 20.19 12.23
CA GLU A 657 3.77 21.14 12.38
C GLU A 657 3.06 21.41 11.04
N PRO A 658 1.76 21.73 11.04
CA PRO A 658 1.06 22.23 9.86
C PRO A 658 1.81 23.40 9.21
N ALA A 659 2.00 23.33 7.90
CA ALA A 659 2.66 24.41 7.15
C ALA A 659 1.73 25.61 6.91
N PHE A 660 2.31 26.81 6.82
CA PHE A 660 1.62 28.05 6.47
C PHE A 660 0.41 28.37 7.37
N GLU A 661 -0.72 28.79 6.81
CA GLU A 661 -1.98 29.05 7.54
C GLU A 661 -2.94 27.84 7.52
N ALA A 662 -2.43 26.64 7.20
CA ALA A 662 -3.22 25.43 7.22
C ALA A 662 -3.70 25.10 8.65
N ARG A 663 -4.95 24.65 8.76
CA ARG A 663 -5.55 24.23 10.04
C ARG A 663 -5.74 22.71 10.07
N GLY A 664 -5.77 22.13 11.27
CA GLY A 664 -6.15 20.73 11.43
C GLY A 664 -7.55 20.47 10.87
N ASN A 665 -7.79 19.29 10.29
CA ASN A 665 -9.04 18.99 9.58
C ASN A 665 -10.28 19.16 10.49
N LEU A 666 -10.19 18.75 11.75
CA LEU A 666 -11.26 18.91 12.75
C LEU A 666 -11.60 20.38 13.02
N ALA A 667 -10.59 21.25 13.11
CA ALA A 667 -10.79 22.68 13.34
C ALA A 667 -11.47 23.37 12.14
N ILE A 668 -11.26 22.86 10.91
CA ILE A 668 -11.96 23.36 9.72
C ILE A 668 -13.44 22.92 9.77
N PHE A 669 -13.75 21.72 10.25
CA PHE A 669 -15.13 21.29 10.43
C PHE A 669 -15.85 22.09 11.50
N ASP A 670 -15.20 22.40 12.62
CA ASP A 670 -15.74 23.29 13.65
C ASP A 670 -15.98 24.70 13.09
N PHE A 671 -15.04 25.20 12.28
CA PHE A 671 -15.19 26.48 11.57
C PHE A 671 -16.42 26.48 10.65
N VAL A 672 -16.60 25.46 9.80
CA VAL A 672 -17.76 25.36 8.90
C VAL A 672 -19.06 25.18 9.67
N ALA A 673 -19.09 24.36 10.73
CA ALA A 673 -20.27 24.18 11.57
C ALA A 673 -20.69 25.50 12.25
N ALA A 674 -19.72 26.28 12.73
CA ALA A 674 -19.98 27.58 13.35
C ALA A 674 -20.61 28.59 12.38
N LEU A 675 -20.35 28.51 11.07
CA LEU A 675 -21.01 29.35 10.05
C LEU A 675 -22.52 29.11 9.96
N ARG A 676 -22.98 27.94 10.42
CA ARG A 676 -24.41 27.57 10.54
C ARG A 676 -24.93 27.66 11.97
N SER A 677 -24.19 28.33 12.87
CA SER A 677 -24.51 28.42 14.30
C SER A 677 -24.66 27.06 14.99
N GLN A 678 -23.93 26.05 14.51
CA GLN A 678 -23.87 24.71 15.10
C GLN A 678 -22.48 24.45 15.67
N THR A 679 -22.38 23.52 16.62
CA THR A 679 -21.11 23.07 17.21
C THR A 679 -21.05 21.56 17.13
N LEU A 680 -19.95 21.00 16.61
CA LEU A 680 -19.70 19.57 16.64
C LEU A 680 -19.06 19.21 17.98
N GLN A 681 -19.71 18.33 18.75
CA GLN A 681 -19.18 17.82 20.01
C GLN A 681 -19.21 16.29 20.00
N PRO A 682 -18.14 15.63 20.48
CA PRO A 682 -16.86 16.20 20.89
C PRO A 682 -16.07 16.76 19.69
N SER A 683 -15.19 17.72 19.95
CA SER A 683 -14.34 18.40 18.94
C SER A 683 -12.86 18.00 19.02
N THR A 684 -12.46 17.30 20.09
CA THR A 684 -11.08 16.83 20.29
C THR A 684 -10.90 15.40 19.78
N GLU A 685 -9.71 15.08 19.26
CA GLU A 685 -9.37 13.74 18.76
C GLU A 685 -9.70 12.63 19.77
N GLY A 686 -9.28 12.80 21.04
CA GLY A 686 -9.57 11.86 22.13
C GLY A 686 -11.06 11.66 22.38
N GLY A 687 -11.81 12.76 22.49
CA GLY A 687 -13.26 12.68 22.70
C GLY A 687 -13.98 12.02 21.52
N ILE A 688 -13.53 12.28 20.29
CA ILE A 688 -14.07 11.66 19.08
C ILE A 688 -13.77 10.16 19.06
N PHE A 689 -12.54 9.76 19.38
CA PHE A 689 -12.18 8.34 19.49
C PHE A 689 -13.03 7.62 20.54
N ASP A 690 -13.26 8.24 21.70
CA ASP A 690 -14.13 7.67 22.73
C ASP A 690 -15.59 7.54 22.26
N GLU A 691 -16.07 8.49 21.45
CA GLU A 691 -17.38 8.35 20.80
C GLU A 691 -17.39 7.19 19.80
N ILE A 692 -16.37 7.09 18.94
CA ILE A 692 -16.22 5.99 17.98
C ILE A 692 -16.23 4.64 18.71
N ALA A 693 -15.40 4.48 19.74
CA ALA A 693 -15.32 3.26 20.53
C ALA A 693 -16.64 2.89 21.23
N ARG A 694 -17.49 3.87 21.55
CA ARG A 694 -18.82 3.58 22.11
C ARG A 694 -19.87 3.25 21.06
N ARG A 695 -19.77 3.83 19.86
CA ARG A 695 -20.88 3.88 18.88
C ARG A 695 -20.68 2.99 17.68
N VAL A 696 -19.45 2.84 17.20
CA VAL A 696 -19.14 1.98 16.06
C VAL A 696 -19.00 0.54 16.57
N PRO A 697 -19.88 -0.40 16.19
CA PRO A 697 -19.88 -1.74 16.77
C PRO A 697 -18.52 -2.44 16.70
N ALA A 698 -17.80 -2.28 15.59
CA ALA A 698 -16.48 -2.87 15.39
C ALA A 698 -15.40 -2.31 16.35
N TYR A 699 -15.59 -1.12 16.93
CA TYR A 699 -14.60 -0.43 17.76
C TYR A 699 -14.91 -0.56 19.26
N GLN A 700 -15.99 -1.26 19.62
CA GLN A 700 -16.38 -1.44 21.01
C GLN A 700 -15.29 -2.12 21.83
N GLY A 701 -14.93 -1.49 22.95
CA GLY A 701 -13.89 -1.94 23.87
C GLY A 701 -12.48 -1.46 23.51
N LEU A 702 -12.28 -0.71 22.41
CA LEU A 702 -11.02 -0.05 22.14
C LEU A 702 -10.87 1.21 23.02
N THR A 703 -9.64 1.46 23.47
CA THR A 703 -9.26 2.70 24.15
C THR A 703 -8.00 3.23 23.50
N GLN A 704 -7.77 4.54 23.57
CA GLN A 704 -6.57 5.12 22.98
C GLN A 704 -5.29 4.53 23.58
N ASP A 705 -5.24 4.34 24.89
CA ASP A 705 -4.08 3.73 25.57
C ASP A 705 -3.93 2.24 25.22
N GLY A 706 -5.06 1.54 25.03
CA GLY A 706 -5.08 0.12 24.68
C GLY A 706 -4.63 -0.20 23.26
N LEU A 707 -4.46 0.79 22.37
CA LEU A 707 -3.94 0.55 21.02
C LEU A 707 -2.48 0.07 21.01
N GLY A 708 -1.66 0.47 22.00
CA GLY A 708 -0.24 0.11 22.04
C GLY A 708 0.57 0.63 20.83
N ALA A 709 1.75 0.05 20.60
CA ALA A 709 2.64 0.40 19.48
C ALA A 709 2.13 -0.17 18.14
N ASP A 710 1.69 -1.43 18.15
CA ASP A 710 1.25 -2.12 16.93
C ASP A 710 -0.18 -1.77 16.50
N GLY A 711 -0.99 -1.22 17.40
CA GLY A 711 -2.44 -1.07 17.20
C GLY A 711 -3.24 -2.24 17.78
N ALA A 712 -4.55 -2.05 17.89
CA ALA A 712 -5.47 -3.06 18.40
C ALA A 712 -6.54 -3.44 17.38
N PHE A 713 -7.01 -4.68 17.43
CA PHE A 713 -8.00 -5.19 16.50
C PHE A 713 -9.41 -4.73 16.86
N THR A 714 -10.10 -4.21 15.85
CA THR A 714 -11.55 -4.07 15.85
C THR A 714 -12.22 -5.45 15.89
N LYS A 715 -13.43 -5.53 16.44
CA LYS A 715 -14.18 -6.78 16.62
C LYS A 715 -15.60 -6.63 16.09
N ALA A 716 -15.93 -7.28 14.99
CA ALA A 716 -17.31 -7.41 14.54
C ALA A 716 -17.88 -8.75 15.02
N VAL A 717 -19.13 -8.75 15.48
CA VAL A 717 -19.90 -9.99 15.65
C VAL A 717 -20.45 -10.34 14.28
N PRO A 718 -19.99 -11.42 13.63
CA PRO A 718 -20.48 -11.76 12.31
C PRO A 718 -21.98 -12.07 12.40
N LEU A 719 -22.77 -11.44 11.54
CA LEU A 719 -24.17 -11.82 11.39
C LEU A 719 -24.22 -13.15 10.62
N PRO A 720 -25.16 -14.05 10.95
CA PRO A 720 -25.40 -15.20 10.08
C PRO A 720 -25.66 -14.70 8.66
N PRO A 721 -25.01 -15.27 7.63
CA PRO A 721 -25.34 -14.93 6.25
C PRO A 721 -26.82 -15.23 6.02
N ALA A 722 -27.49 -14.40 5.22
CA ALA A 722 -28.77 -14.78 4.67
C ALA A 722 -28.55 -16.08 3.86
N GLY A 723 -29.32 -17.13 4.11
CA GLY A 723 -29.24 -18.41 3.38
C GLY A 723 -29.68 -18.32 1.91
N GLU A 724 -29.75 -17.11 1.36
CA GLU A 724 -30.12 -16.85 -0.01
C GLU A 724 -28.87 -16.96 -0.91
N PHE A 725 -29.02 -17.71 -2.00
CA PHE A 725 -28.02 -17.85 -3.04
C PHE A 725 -28.41 -17.01 -4.25
N PHE A 726 -27.40 -16.45 -4.93
CA PHE A 726 -27.62 -15.60 -6.09
C PHE A 726 -27.37 -16.37 -7.39
N ALA A 727 -28.28 -16.27 -8.36
CA ALA A 727 -28.08 -16.82 -9.70
C ALA A 727 -26.84 -16.21 -10.38
N PRO A 728 -26.13 -16.93 -11.26
CA PRO A 728 -25.02 -16.39 -12.01
C PRO A 728 -25.51 -15.28 -12.93
N PRO A 729 -24.72 -14.23 -13.12
CA PRO A 729 -24.99 -13.31 -14.21
C PRO A 729 -24.86 -14.04 -15.55
N PRO A 730 -25.48 -13.51 -16.63
CA PRO A 730 -25.27 -14.02 -17.97
C PRO A 730 -23.78 -14.06 -18.33
N ALA A 731 -23.40 -15.01 -19.19
CA ALA A 731 -22.02 -15.19 -19.62
C ALA A 731 -21.42 -13.88 -20.15
N ALA A 732 -20.20 -13.58 -19.73
CA ALA A 732 -19.46 -12.42 -20.22
C ALA A 732 -19.36 -12.49 -21.75
N LYS A 733 -19.79 -11.43 -22.43
CA LYS A 733 -19.62 -11.33 -23.89
C LYS A 733 -18.15 -11.10 -24.19
N ALA A 734 -17.56 -11.93 -25.05
CA ALA A 734 -16.25 -11.64 -25.61
C ALA A 734 -16.33 -10.32 -26.38
N ALA A 735 -15.62 -9.30 -25.91
CA ALA A 735 -15.47 -8.07 -26.65
C ALA A 735 -14.54 -8.33 -27.86
N GLY A 736 -14.93 -7.84 -29.04
CA GLY A 736 -14.03 -7.78 -30.18
C GLY A 736 -13.09 -6.59 -30.04
N GLY A 737 -11.78 -6.79 -30.30
CA GLY A 737 -10.77 -5.74 -30.25
C GLY A 737 -9.98 -5.68 -28.94
N LEU A 738 -9.21 -4.62 -28.75
CA LEU A 738 -8.41 -4.40 -27.55
C LEU A 738 -9.22 -3.71 -26.45
N MET A 739 -9.07 -4.17 -25.21
CA MET A 739 -9.77 -3.63 -24.04
C MET A 739 -8.77 -3.05 -23.04
N LEU A 740 -8.99 -1.78 -22.68
CA LEU A 740 -8.23 -1.04 -21.68
C LEU A 740 -8.66 -1.43 -20.26
N ILE A 741 -7.66 -1.81 -19.47
CA ILE A 741 -7.74 -1.97 -18.02
C ILE A 741 -6.81 -1.00 -17.32
N THR A 742 -7.16 -0.64 -16.09
CA THR A 742 -6.37 0.27 -15.26
C THR A 742 -6.24 -0.24 -13.83
N GLY A 743 -5.13 0.11 -13.19
CA GLY A 743 -4.77 -0.33 -11.86
C GLY A 743 -3.61 0.47 -11.29
N ASN A 744 -3.21 0.12 -10.07
CA ASN A 744 -2.01 0.69 -9.48
C ASN A 744 -0.75 0.11 -10.12
N CYS A 745 0.34 0.88 -10.10
CA CYS A 745 1.69 0.35 -10.30
C CYS A 745 2.44 0.34 -8.96
N LEU A 746 3.56 -0.37 -8.92
CA LEU A 746 4.37 -0.52 -7.70
C LEU A 746 4.79 0.84 -7.09
N PHE A 747 5.12 1.82 -7.94
CA PHE A 747 5.71 3.09 -7.53
C PHE A 747 4.67 4.18 -7.24
N HIS A 748 3.54 4.17 -7.95
CA HIS A 748 2.50 5.19 -7.81
C HIS A 748 1.15 4.58 -7.41
N ASN A 749 0.50 5.22 -6.44
CA ASN A 749 -0.88 4.97 -6.00
C ASN A 749 -1.77 6.23 -6.12
N GLY A 750 -1.32 7.21 -6.89
CA GLY A 750 -2.04 8.42 -7.30
C GLY A 750 -1.68 9.60 -6.39
N TYR A 751 -2.72 10.16 -5.78
CA TYR A 751 -2.71 11.42 -5.01
C TYR A 751 -1.41 11.76 -4.27
N LEU A 752 -0.91 10.89 -3.36
CA LEU A 752 0.31 11.18 -2.59
C LEU A 752 1.59 10.91 -3.38
N SER A 753 1.66 9.75 -4.06
CA SER A 753 2.87 9.33 -4.78
C SER A 753 3.25 10.23 -5.95
N GLU A 754 2.29 10.88 -6.60
CA GLU A 754 2.56 11.82 -7.70
C GLU A 754 3.21 13.12 -7.23
N ARG A 755 3.13 13.41 -5.92
CA ARG A 755 3.72 14.59 -5.29
C ARG A 755 5.08 14.30 -4.65
N SER A 756 5.53 13.04 -4.72
CA SER A 756 6.86 12.63 -4.29
C SER A 756 7.85 12.85 -5.44
N GLU A 757 8.81 13.74 -5.24
CA GLU A 757 9.89 13.96 -6.23
C GLU A 757 10.73 12.68 -6.38
N ILE A 758 10.95 11.96 -5.28
CA ILE A 758 11.73 10.71 -5.31
C ILE A 758 10.99 9.63 -6.11
N LEU A 759 9.71 9.37 -5.86
CA LEU A 759 8.97 8.35 -6.60
C LEU A 759 8.84 8.69 -8.08
N ASN A 760 8.62 9.97 -8.42
CA ASN A 760 8.61 10.44 -9.80
C ASN A 760 9.98 10.27 -10.49
N THR A 761 11.09 10.26 -9.75
CA THR A 761 12.42 9.95 -10.31
C THR A 761 12.61 8.44 -10.54
N VAL A 762 11.99 7.61 -9.69
CA VAL A 762 12.10 6.15 -9.76
C VAL A 762 11.28 5.57 -10.92
N ALA A 763 10.13 6.18 -11.23
CA ALA A 763 9.20 5.73 -12.26
C ALA A 763 8.71 6.92 -13.11
N ASP A 764 9.63 7.51 -13.87
CA ASP A 764 9.42 8.78 -14.58
C ASP A 764 8.39 8.70 -15.72
N ASP A 765 8.37 7.59 -16.45
CA ASP A 765 7.60 7.48 -17.67
C ASP A 765 6.32 6.65 -17.51
N PRO A 766 5.15 7.19 -17.91
CA PRO A 766 3.97 6.36 -18.10
C PRO A 766 4.18 5.35 -19.24
N TYR A 767 3.54 4.20 -19.13
CA TYR A 767 3.67 3.12 -20.09
C TYR A 767 2.33 2.50 -20.46
N VAL A 768 2.30 1.87 -21.64
CA VAL A 768 1.21 1.04 -22.13
C VAL A 768 1.70 -0.39 -22.11
N GLU A 769 1.06 -1.28 -21.36
CA GLU A 769 1.44 -2.69 -21.31
C GLU A 769 0.48 -3.55 -22.14
N MET A 770 1.03 -4.44 -22.96
CA MET A 770 0.25 -5.40 -23.74
C MET A 770 0.99 -6.71 -23.96
N SER A 771 0.29 -7.72 -24.49
CA SER A 771 0.88 -9.01 -24.78
C SER A 771 1.89 -8.93 -25.93
N ALA A 772 2.94 -9.76 -25.88
CA ALA A 772 3.89 -9.89 -26.98
C ALA A 772 3.25 -10.32 -28.30
N GLN A 773 2.09 -11.00 -28.24
CA GLN A 773 1.39 -11.49 -29.42
C GLN A 773 0.57 -10.38 -30.07
N ASP A 774 -0.14 -9.56 -29.29
CA ASP A 774 -0.86 -8.40 -29.82
C ASP A 774 0.11 -7.36 -30.37
N ALA A 775 1.23 -7.12 -29.66
CA ALA A 775 2.30 -6.25 -30.15
C ALA A 775 2.85 -6.72 -31.50
N ALA A 776 3.13 -8.03 -31.65
CA ALA A 776 3.61 -8.58 -32.91
C ALA A 776 2.56 -8.49 -34.04
N GLN A 777 1.28 -8.74 -33.74
CA GLN A 777 0.18 -8.61 -34.72
C GLN A 777 0.02 -7.17 -35.21
N LEU A 778 0.26 -6.19 -34.35
CA LEU A 778 0.20 -4.76 -34.69
C LEU A 778 1.55 -4.22 -35.22
N GLY A 779 2.59 -5.05 -35.28
CA GLY A 779 3.92 -4.65 -35.75
C GLY A 779 4.65 -3.69 -34.81
N PHE A 780 4.43 -3.80 -33.49
CA PHE A 780 5.12 -3.01 -32.46
C PHE A 780 6.26 -3.79 -31.80
N SER A 781 7.29 -3.06 -31.39
CA SER A 781 8.39 -3.54 -30.55
C SER A 781 8.34 -2.92 -29.15
N ASP A 782 9.03 -3.54 -28.19
CA ASP A 782 9.16 -2.96 -26.85
C ASP A 782 9.74 -1.54 -26.92
N ARG A 783 9.20 -0.64 -26.08
CA ARG A 783 9.51 0.79 -26.02
C ARG A 783 9.09 1.64 -27.23
N ASP A 784 8.42 1.06 -28.24
CA ASP A 784 7.82 1.86 -29.31
C ASP A 784 6.85 2.90 -28.71
N PRO A 785 6.87 4.17 -29.17
CA PRO A 785 5.86 5.14 -28.77
C PRO A 785 4.53 4.78 -29.44
N VAL A 786 3.49 4.59 -28.62
CA VAL A 786 2.16 4.20 -29.08
C VAL A 786 1.11 5.21 -28.63
N VAL A 787 0.07 5.37 -29.46
CA VAL A 787 -1.12 6.15 -29.17
C VAL A 787 -2.25 5.19 -28.83
N VAL A 788 -2.81 5.31 -27.63
CA VAL A 788 -4.00 4.58 -27.19
C VAL A 788 -5.20 5.49 -27.37
N ARG A 789 -6.14 5.08 -28.22
CA ARG A 789 -7.33 5.87 -28.56
C ARG A 789 -8.60 5.15 -28.08
N SER A 790 -9.50 5.90 -27.46
CA SER A 790 -10.86 5.46 -27.14
C SER A 790 -11.87 6.37 -27.85
N ALA A 791 -13.16 6.13 -27.62
CA ALA A 791 -14.23 7.00 -28.12
C ALA A 791 -14.21 8.42 -27.52
N LEU A 792 -13.49 8.65 -26.40
CA LEU A 792 -13.46 9.93 -25.70
C LEU A 792 -12.18 10.73 -25.93
N GLY A 793 -11.08 10.07 -26.33
CA GLY A 793 -9.83 10.77 -26.56
C GLY A 793 -8.68 9.82 -26.91
N GLU A 794 -7.47 10.35 -26.84
CA GLU A 794 -6.25 9.58 -27.03
C GLU A 794 -5.15 10.05 -26.09
N LEU A 795 -4.20 9.15 -25.78
CA LEU A 795 -2.97 9.46 -25.08
C LEU A 795 -1.79 8.76 -25.74
N THR A 796 -0.59 9.28 -25.50
CA THR A 796 0.67 8.69 -25.98
C THR A 796 1.51 8.24 -24.81
N ALA A 797 2.06 7.02 -24.90
CA ALA A 797 3.02 6.49 -23.92
C ALA A 797 3.91 5.42 -24.58
N LYS A 798 4.98 5.03 -23.88
CA LYS A 798 5.90 4.00 -24.37
C LYS A 798 5.29 2.62 -24.17
N LEU A 799 5.40 1.75 -25.18
CA LEU A 799 4.96 0.38 -25.08
C LEU A 799 5.89 -0.42 -24.15
N LYS A 800 5.28 -1.23 -23.28
CA LYS A 800 5.93 -2.25 -22.46
C LYS A 800 5.36 -3.60 -22.88
N VAL A 801 6.17 -4.40 -23.56
CA VAL A 801 5.75 -5.71 -24.05
C VAL A 801 5.96 -6.76 -22.97
N ASN A 802 4.88 -7.38 -22.51
CA ASN A 802 4.95 -8.43 -21.50
C ASN A 802 4.46 -9.78 -22.06
N LYS A 803 5.34 -10.79 -22.01
CA LYS A 803 5.08 -12.15 -22.53
C LYS A 803 3.98 -12.90 -21.77
N ARG A 804 3.75 -12.57 -20.50
CA ARG A 804 2.72 -13.18 -19.64
C ARG A 804 1.41 -12.41 -19.65
N PHE A 805 1.37 -11.24 -20.29
CA PHE A 805 0.18 -10.40 -20.31
C PHE A 805 -0.88 -10.98 -21.25
N PRO A 806 -2.19 -10.96 -20.89
CA PRO A 806 -3.22 -11.59 -21.69
C PRO A 806 -3.42 -10.92 -23.05
N LYS A 807 -3.85 -11.72 -24.03
CA LYS A 807 -4.25 -11.20 -25.34
C LYS A 807 -5.50 -10.34 -25.26
N GLY A 808 -5.62 -9.37 -26.14
CA GLY A 808 -6.82 -8.53 -26.26
C GLY A 808 -6.94 -7.49 -25.14
N LEU A 809 -5.96 -7.38 -24.25
CA LEU A 809 -5.94 -6.41 -23.16
C LEU A 809 -4.80 -5.41 -23.33
N VAL A 810 -5.06 -4.19 -22.89
CA VAL A 810 -4.09 -3.11 -22.79
C VAL A 810 -4.17 -2.56 -21.38
N PHE A 811 -3.05 -2.48 -20.67
CA PHE A 811 -2.98 -1.91 -19.33
C PHE A 811 -2.31 -0.55 -19.34
N LEU A 812 -2.91 0.38 -18.61
CA LEU A 812 -2.28 1.64 -18.26
C LEU A 812 -2.38 1.90 -16.76
N PRO A 813 -1.28 2.32 -16.10
CA PRO A 813 -1.34 2.77 -14.73
C PRO A 813 -2.08 4.11 -14.63
N GLU A 814 -3.14 4.18 -13.81
CA GLU A 814 -3.94 5.41 -13.59
C GLU A 814 -3.23 6.49 -12.78
N ASN A 815 -2.16 6.13 -12.10
CA ASN A 815 -1.54 6.99 -11.09
C ASN A 815 -0.47 7.92 -11.67
N TYR A 816 -0.60 8.23 -12.96
CA TYR A 816 0.16 9.26 -13.65
C TYR A 816 -0.78 10.39 -14.06
N ARG A 817 -0.82 11.46 -13.25
CA ARG A 817 -1.60 12.68 -13.52
C ARG A 817 -1.38 13.24 -14.92
N ALA A 818 -0.16 13.14 -15.45
CA ALA A 818 0.20 13.60 -16.79
C ALA A 818 -0.59 12.89 -17.89
N LEU A 819 -0.94 11.61 -17.70
CA LEU A 819 -1.72 10.85 -18.68
C LEU A 819 -3.18 11.29 -18.75
N ARG A 820 -3.74 11.81 -17.64
CA ARG A 820 -5.19 12.04 -17.50
C ARG A 820 -6.00 10.85 -18.02
N LEU A 821 -5.59 9.63 -17.61
CA LEU A 821 -6.10 8.36 -18.16
C LEU A 821 -7.63 8.27 -18.14
N ASN A 822 -8.24 8.86 -17.11
CA ASN A 822 -9.68 8.90 -16.95
C ASN A 822 -10.42 9.66 -18.08
N GLY A 823 -9.72 10.47 -18.87
CA GLY A 823 -10.23 11.06 -20.11
C GLY A 823 -10.45 10.05 -21.25
N LEU A 824 -9.84 8.86 -21.19
CA LEU A 824 -10.15 7.78 -22.13
C LEU A 824 -11.33 6.91 -21.70
N MET A 825 -11.67 6.95 -20.43
CA MET A 825 -12.61 6.01 -19.82
C MET A 825 -14.02 6.59 -19.87
N ARG A 826 -15.00 5.80 -20.32
CA ARG A 826 -16.41 6.22 -20.29
C ARG A 826 -17.05 5.73 -19.01
N ARG A 827 -17.85 6.59 -18.37
CA ARG A 827 -18.67 6.24 -17.22
C ARG A 827 -19.54 5.00 -17.51
N GLY A 828 -19.55 4.04 -16.58
CA GLY A 828 -20.32 2.81 -16.68
C GLY A 828 -19.79 1.78 -17.69
N VAL A 829 -18.65 2.04 -18.34
CA VAL A 829 -18.04 1.14 -19.31
C VAL A 829 -16.64 0.77 -18.83
N TYR A 830 -16.48 -0.41 -18.24
CA TYR A 830 -15.19 -0.96 -17.85
C TYR A 830 -15.19 -2.49 -18.02
N PRO A 831 -14.18 -3.10 -18.66
CA PRO A 831 -13.03 -2.48 -19.31
C PRO A 831 -13.42 -1.64 -20.55
N CYS A 832 -12.59 -0.67 -20.95
CA CYS A 832 -12.95 0.28 -22.01
C CYS A 832 -12.42 -0.19 -23.38
N PRO A 833 -13.20 -0.20 -24.47
CA PRO A 833 -12.69 -0.53 -25.80
C PRO A 833 -11.70 0.54 -26.29
N VAL A 834 -10.58 0.10 -26.83
CA VAL A 834 -9.51 0.98 -27.34
C VAL A 834 -8.87 0.45 -28.62
N GLU A 835 -8.23 1.34 -29.34
CA GLU A 835 -7.31 1.02 -30.43
C GLU A 835 -5.90 1.49 -30.06
N VAL A 836 -4.87 0.78 -30.55
CA VAL A 836 -3.47 1.15 -30.34
C VAL A 836 -2.79 1.36 -31.68
N HIS A 837 -2.24 2.55 -31.88
CA HIS A 837 -1.62 3.02 -33.12
C HIS A 837 -0.16 3.40 -32.89
N ARG A 838 0.68 3.35 -33.93
CA ARG A 838 2.05 3.88 -33.86
C ARG A 838 2.00 5.40 -33.71
N ALA A 839 2.77 5.98 -32.78
CA ALA A 839 2.88 7.43 -32.71
C ALA A 839 3.60 7.98 -33.95
N THR A 840 3.02 8.98 -34.61
CA THR A 840 3.73 9.74 -35.66
C THR A 840 4.80 10.63 -35.03
N ALA A 841 5.94 10.85 -35.71
CA ALA A 841 7.09 11.59 -35.18
C ALA A 841 6.75 13.01 -34.61
N SER A 842 5.65 13.62 -35.04
CA SER A 842 5.15 14.91 -34.52
C SER A 842 4.50 14.84 -33.13
N ALA A 843 4.09 13.66 -32.66
CA ALA A 843 3.39 13.47 -31.38
C ALA A 843 4.34 13.27 -30.18
N CYS A 844 5.63 13.03 -30.41
CA CYS A 844 6.62 12.78 -29.35
C CYS A 844 7.04 14.04 -28.56
N LEU A 845 6.59 15.24 -28.93
CA LEU A 845 7.09 16.51 -28.37
C LEU A 845 6.20 17.18 -27.31
N THR A 846 5.07 16.59 -26.91
CA THR A 846 4.16 17.22 -25.93
C THR A 846 4.34 16.74 -24.47
N GLY A 847 5.40 15.99 -24.17
CA GLY A 847 5.66 15.44 -22.83
C GLY A 847 6.77 16.11 -22.01
N SER A 848 7.58 17.03 -22.56
CA SER A 848 8.62 17.72 -21.78
C SER A 848 8.11 19.06 -21.24
N THR A 849 8.09 19.17 -19.92
CA THR A 849 7.77 20.38 -19.15
C THR A 849 8.63 21.57 -19.58
N SER A 850 8.07 22.50 -20.38
CA SER A 850 8.64 23.83 -20.53
C SER A 850 8.34 24.64 -19.27
N ASN A 851 9.38 24.91 -18.49
CA ASN A 851 9.36 25.73 -17.29
C ASN A 851 8.92 27.17 -17.66
N PRO A 852 7.80 27.72 -17.14
CA PRO A 852 7.37 29.07 -17.48
C PRO A 852 8.12 30.08 -16.60
N LYS A 853 9.42 30.30 -16.84
CA LYS A 853 10.18 31.40 -16.21
C LYS A 853 11.14 32.18 -17.10
N ASP A 854 11.24 31.90 -18.40
CA ASP A 854 12.08 32.70 -19.32
C ASP A 854 11.26 33.52 -20.33
N ARG A 855 10.34 34.35 -19.82
CA ARG A 855 9.76 35.45 -20.60
C ARG A 855 9.72 36.73 -19.79
N HIS A 856 10.89 37.22 -19.39
CA HIS A 856 11.10 38.65 -19.15
C HIS A 856 12.59 38.95 -19.26
N GLN A 857 13.03 39.41 -20.44
CA GLN A 857 13.99 40.51 -20.62
C GLN A 857 14.25 40.67 -22.12
N GLY A 858 13.65 41.70 -22.70
CA GLY A 858 14.13 42.29 -23.93
C GLY A 858 14.30 43.77 -23.65
N THR A 859 15.56 44.24 -23.65
CA THR A 859 16.00 45.50 -24.28
C THR A 859 17.51 45.67 -24.08
N ASP A 860 18.20 45.76 -25.22
CA ASP A 860 19.38 46.57 -25.53
C ASP A 860 20.76 46.30 -24.90
N GLY A 861 21.76 46.19 -25.80
CA GLY A 861 23.16 46.54 -25.54
C GLY A 861 24.17 45.49 -25.99
N GLY A 862 24.60 45.54 -27.27
CA GLY A 862 25.64 44.66 -27.81
C GLY A 862 27.07 45.04 -27.41
N LEU A 863 27.97 44.05 -27.46
CA LEU A 863 29.37 44.07 -27.96
C LEU A 863 30.07 42.72 -27.61
N PRO A 864 31.15 42.33 -28.31
CA PRO A 864 31.43 40.94 -28.66
C PRO A 864 32.46 40.23 -27.79
N ASP A 865 32.47 38.91 -27.98
CA ASP A 865 33.44 37.88 -27.61
C ASP A 865 34.92 38.34 -27.57
N PRO A 866 35.72 37.81 -26.63
CA PRO A 866 36.92 37.14 -27.11
C PRO A 866 37.25 35.82 -26.41
N ALA A 867 37.67 34.89 -27.25
CA ALA A 867 38.39 33.67 -26.93
C ALA A 867 39.74 33.90 -26.24
N SER A 868 40.13 32.84 -25.50
CA SER A 868 41.49 32.30 -25.31
C SER A 868 42.43 32.87 -24.24
N ARG A 869 43.21 31.92 -23.65
CA ARG A 869 44.47 32.02 -22.86
C ARG A 869 44.28 32.06 -21.34
N LEU A 870 44.63 30.98 -20.61
CA LEU A 870 45.95 30.45 -20.21
C LEU A 870 46.29 30.86 -18.77
N ASP A 871 46.65 29.86 -17.97
CA ASP A 871 47.50 29.84 -16.78
C ASP A 871 47.21 30.79 -15.60
N GLN A 872 46.64 30.24 -14.52
CA GLN A 872 47.32 30.03 -13.23
C GLN A 872 46.48 29.17 -12.29
#